data_AF-A0A8S3PRW8-F1
#
_entry.id   AF-A0A8S3PRW8-F1
#
_cell.length_a   1.000
_cell.length_b   1.000
_cell.length_c   1.000
_cell.angle_alpha   90.00
_cell.angle_beta   90.00
_cell.angle_gamma   90.00
#
_symmetry.space_group_name_H-M   'P 1'
#
loop_
_entity.id
_entity.type
_entity.pdbx_description
1 polymer ?
#
loop_
_entity_poly.entity_id
_entity_poly.type
_entity_poly.pdbx_seq_one_letter_code
_entity_poly.pdbx_strand_id
1 'polypeptide(L)'
;MDRATRSELVKTVEAQKEKLQKYEAKLRDVIQAYKGVIKEKDALEASIKALTSSRQKDKDENQQSIQDPLNVSQDEKSSNEDSSDDKPKEDHIQTLTSSLFTLTQEKSKVEASYVADKKRLLTENEELTKRISEEQEQSKQKFQQLEEQVQELKSKIISQQKDREKEQTDHAVMLRELQKLLSAERIIKEQFESQLEDATAALKEKEKLVPNLSEVYEKRLKDLSAELQNVKEKLRESERKAKQPSPEFLELQKQMERLKIENQKHINQEQRNLDESEKMLQQQSTHSEERVAMLETKLSEISKVVGEYERLKCQDQITIQKLKERVSQLDLENTALSQSQSSGTYGQDDDTSDPQVFAEKILNLKDMLKSANKHSENPVKLKGLFTDEEDATLNDCPFCDKAKDDYEQVKEEFERYKLRAQSVLKNKNTKDTGPSKEVEALRSQITDLREKVKSHHLQHEDECEKLKQKAENSHKATINLTEKHKHDVALTEAEHRHKMSELEMEIKKQRDRTVHQNFEANPYYPHLRNPPDSGASAELPQDLNRQKTEEEEAVSRLLNLRSLGQNDSNMLFFSQEIARKDVEINSLRKQKHQLETALRELQVTASTREEELHDKIEGMKEEIRKCERDKSREGANLEYLKNVAYKFLITTDPQSKQQMLNAITTILQFSPQEKTVVHTQFRGWWK
;
A
#
# COMPACT_ATOMS: atom_id res chain seq x y z
N MET A 1 -25.57 -88.96 -6.27
CA MET A 1 -26.14 -89.57 -5.04
C MET A 1 -26.25 -88.47 -4.00
N ASP A 2 -27.22 -87.59 -4.22
CA ASP A 2 -27.05 -86.21 -3.79
C ASP A 2 -27.78 -86.02 -2.47
N ARG A 3 -27.03 -85.61 -1.45
CA ARG A 3 -27.57 -85.42 -0.11
C ARG A 3 -28.43 -84.17 -0.10
N ALA A 4 -29.72 -84.34 -0.43
CA ALA A 4 -30.76 -83.34 -0.19
C ALA A 4 -30.55 -82.75 1.20
N THR A 5 -30.53 -81.42 1.28
CA THR A 5 -30.12 -80.74 2.51
C THR A 5 -31.06 -81.10 3.65
N ARG A 6 -30.55 -81.06 4.89
CA ARG A 6 -31.35 -81.38 6.08
C ARG A 6 -32.65 -80.56 6.16
N SER A 7 -32.67 -79.35 5.58
CA SER A 7 -33.87 -78.50 5.45
C SER A 7 -34.90 -79.09 4.48
N GLU A 8 -34.48 -79.57 3.31
CA GLU A 8 -35.37 -80.19 2.31
C GLU A 8 -35.94 -81.54 2.80
N LEU A 9 -35.12 -82.32 3.52
CA LEU A 9 -35.57 -83.54 4.19
C LEU A 9 -36.57 -83.26 5.31
N VAL A 10 -36.39 -82.20 6.10
CA VAL A 10 -37.38 -81.78 7.11
C VAL A 10 -38.69 -81.32 6.44
N LYS A 11 -38.62 -80.44 5.44
CA LYS A 11 -39.80 -79.95 4.69
C LYS A 11 -40.58 -81.08 4.01
N THR A 12 -39.89 -82.08 3.46
CA THR A 12 -40.56 -83.24 2.85
C THR A 12 -41.18 -84.17 3.89
N VAL A 13 -40.57 -84.37 5.06
CA VAL A 13 -41.17 -85.09 6.19
C VAL A 13 -42.38 -84.33 6.76
N GLU A 14 -42.35 -83.00 6.84
CA GLU A 14 -43.49 -82.17 7.26
C GLU A 14 -44.64 -82.25 6.26
N ALA A 15 -44.37 -82.10 4.96
CA ALA A 15 -45.36 -82.28 3.91
C ALA A 15 -45.91 -83.72 3.84
N GLN A 16 -45.13 -84.74 4.23
CA GLN A 16 -45.60 -86.11 4.39
C GLN A 16 -46.49 -86.28 5.63
N LYS A 17 -46.14 -85.68 6.77
CA LYS A 17 -46.99 -85.67 7.99
C LYS A 17 -48.34 -85.01 7.74
N GLU A 18 -48.37 -83.86 7.06
CA GLU A 18 -49.62 -83.23 6.64
C GLU A 18 -50.46 -84.15 5.75
N LYS A 19 -49.86 -84.79 4.75
CA LYS A 19 -50.57 -85.72 3.87
C LYS A 19 -51.12 -86.91 4.65
N LEU A 20 -50.35 -87.48 5.59
CA LEU A 20 -50.80 -88.55 6.47
C LEU A 20 -51.98 -88.11 7.35
N GLN A 21 -51.92 -86.94 7.99
CA GLN A 21 -53.06 -86.40 8.75
C GLN A 21 -54.30 -86.15 7.89
N LYS A 22 -54.11 -85.63 6.67
CA LYS A 22 -55.20 -85.43 5.68
C LYS A 22 -55.81 -86.76 5.21
N TYR A 23 -55.03 -87.84 5.12
CA TYR A 23 -55.55 -89.19 4.85
C TYR A 23 -56.21 -89.84 6.08
N GLU A 24 -55.66 -89.64 7.28
CA GLU A 24 -56.19 -90.15 8.56
C GLU A 24 -57.55 -89.53 8.88
N ALA A 25 -57.71 -88.22 8.63
CA ALA A 25 -59.00 -87.52 8.69
C ALA A 25 -60.00 -88.12 7.70
N LYS A 26 -59.66 -88.15 6.39
CA LYS A 26 -60.52 -88.75 5.36
C LYS A 26 -60.90 -90.21 5.66
N LEU A 27 -59.99 -91.00 6.24
CA LEU A 27 -60.27 -92.37 6.64
C LEU A 27 -61.23 -92.43 7.83
N ARG A 28 -61.10 -91.55 8.83
CA ARG A 28 -62.11 -91.39 9.89
C ARG A 28 -63.47 -91.02 9.33
N ASP A 29 -63.53 -90.08 8.39
CA ASP A 29 -64.77 -89.62 7.77
C ASP A 29 -65.44 -90.74 6.96
N VAL A 30 -64.66 -91.49 6.17
CA VAL A 30 -65.14 -92.69 5.44
C VAL A 30 -65.63 -93.79 6.38
N ILE A 31 -64.91 -94.04 7.50
CA ILE A 31 -65.36 -95.01 8.52
C ILE A 31 -66.66 -94.54 9.20
N GLN A 32 -66.82 -93.23 9.42
CA GLN A 32 -68.03 -92.67 10.02
C GLN A 32 -69.22 -92.71 9.05
N ALA A 33 -69.01 -92.38 7.77
CA ALA A 33 -70.01 -92.52 6.72
C ALA A 33 -70.43 -93.99 6.53
N TYR A 34 -69.46 -94.92 6.51
CA TYR A 34 -69.73 -96.36 6.42
C TYR A 34 -70.54 -96.87 7.62
N LYS A 35 -70.26 -96.39 8.84
CA LYS A 35 -71.10 -96.66 10.03
C LYS A 35 -72.51 -96.07 9.93
N GLY A 36 -72.67 -94.92 9.28
CA GLY A 36 -73.98 -94.34 8.96
C GLY A 36 -74.77 -95.25 8.01
N VAL A 37 -74.18 -95.59 6.86
CA VAL A 37 -74.76 -96.47 5.85
C VAL A 37 -75.06 -97.87 6.39
N ILE A 38 -74.27 -98.40 7.33
CA ILE A 38 -74.61 -99.65 8.04
C ILE A 38 -75.90 -99.49 8.85
N LYS A 39 -76.08 -98.41 9.63
CA LYS A 39 -77.34 -98.20 10.36
C LYS A 39 -78.52 -98.02 9.43
N GLU A 40 -78.36 -97.29 8.33
CA GLU A 40 -79.40 -97.12 7.31
C GLU A 40 -79.77 -98.47 6.69
N LYS A 41 -78.78 -99.29 6.32
CA LYS A 41 -78.97 -100.67 5.85
C LYS A 41 -79.70 -101.52 6.89
N ASP A 42 -79.26 -101.52 8.14
CA ASP A 42 -79.81 -102.40 9.18
C ASP A 42 -81.25 -101.96 9.55
N ALA A 43 -81.53 -100.66 9.56
CA ALA A 43 -82.88 -100.10 9.69
C ALA A 43 -83.77 -100.44 8.49
N LEU A 44 -83.23 -100.41 7.26
CA LEU A 44 -83.94 -100.81 6.05
C LEU A 44 -84.20 -102.32 6.02
N GLU A 45 -83.24 -103.16 6.38
CA GLU A 45 -83.42 -104.62 6.51
C GLU A 45 -84.45 -104.97 7.58
N ALA A 46 -84.47 -104.27 8.72
CA ALA A 46 -85.55 -104.40 9.72
C ALA A 46 -86.93 -104.02 9.12
N SER A 47 -87.01 -102.92 8.37
CA SER A 47 -88.26 -102.49 7.72
C SER A 47 -88.73 -103.47 6.63
N ILE A 48 -87.82 -103.99 5.81
CA ILE A 48 -88.10 -104.98 4.77
C ILE A 48 -88.54 -106.30 5.41
N LYS A 49 -87.93 -106.70 6.52
CA LYS A 49 -88.33 -107.90 7.27
C LYS A 49 -89.75 -107.77 7.82
N ALA A 50 -90.09 -106.64 8.46
CA ALA A 50 -91.46 -106.37 8.93
C ALA A 50 -92.48 -106.35 7.77
N LEU A 51 -92.19 -105.64 6.68
CA LEU A 51 -93.06 -105.59 5.49
C LEU A 51 -93.23 -106.95 4.81
N THR A 52 -92.18 -107.78 4.80
CA THR A 52 -92.25 -109.15 4.23
C THR A 52 -93.07 -110.08 5.12
N SER A 53 -92.92 -109.98 6.45
CA SER A 53 -93.73 -110.76 7.40
C SER A 53 -95.21 -110.39 7.38
N SER A 54 -95.57 -109.12 7.14
CA SER A 54 -96.97 -108.74 6.84
C SER A 54 -97.44 -109.38 5.53
N ARG A 55 -96.69 -109.13 4.43
CA ARG A 55 -97.07 -109.54 3.07
C ARG A 55 -97.06 -111.07 2.82
N GLN A 56 -96.68 -111.86 3.81
CA GLN A 56 -96.86 -113.32 3.82
C GLN A 56 -98.17 -113.77 4.51
N LYS A 57 -98.79 -112.95 5.36
CA LYS A 57 -100.17 -113.16 5.86
C LYS A 57 -101.22 -112.67 4.85
N ASP A 58 -100.98 -111.52 4.22
CA ASP A 58 -101.92 -110.83 3.31
C ASP A 58 -102.09 -111.52 1.93
N LYS A 59 -102.00 -112.86 1.86
CA LYS A 59 -101.95 -113.63 0.60
C LYS A 59 -102.84 -114.86 0.49
N ASP A 60 -103.35 -115.39 1.61
CA ASP A 60 -104.19 -116.59 1.59
C ASP A 60 -105.70 -116.28 1.49
N GLU A 61 -106.11 -115.00 1.51
CA GLU A 61 -107.50 -114.61 1.31
C GLU A 61 -107.75 -113.74 0.05
N ASN A 62 -108.81 -114.14 -0.66
CA ASN A 62 -109.59 -113.42 -1.66
C ASN A 62 -108.97 -113.14 -3.05
N GLN A 63 -109.29 -114.01 -4.01
CA GLN A 63 -109.32 -113.70 -5.44
C GLN A 63 -110.75 -113.28 -5.86
N GLN A 64 -110.99 -112.04 -6.30
CA GLN A 64 -111.92 -111.74 -7.43
C GLN A 64 -112.02 -110.25 -7.84
N SER A 65 -112.58 -110.08 -9.05
CA SER A 65 -113.22 -108.89 -9.65
C SER A 65 -112.56 -107.49 -9.54
N ILE A 66 -111.96 -107.12 -10.68
CA ILE A 66 -111.97 -105.79 -11.31
C ILE A 66 -113.18 -104.91 -10.94
N GLN A 67 -112.95 -103.66 -10.50
CA GLN A 67 -113.70 -102.45 -10.95
C GLN A 67 -113.09 -101.12 -10.45
N ASP A 68 -113.06 -100.12 -11.34
CA ASP A 68 -113.16 -98.67 -11.01
C ASP A 68 -114.62 -98.35 -10.57
N PRO A 69 -114.94 -97.23 -9.85
CA PRO A 69 -114.23 -95.95 -9.84
C PRO A 69 -114.20 -95.14 -8.51
N LEU A 70 -113.55 -93.96 -8.56
CA LEU A 70 -113.84 -92.68 -7.87
C LEU A 70 -114.76 -92.59 -6.62
N ASN A 71 -114.20 -91.91 -5.60
CA ASN A 71 -114.82 -90.84 -4.75
C ASN A 71 -115.58 -91.20 -3.44
N VAL A 72 -115.71 -90.15 -2.61
CA VAL A 72 -116.54 -89.94 -1.40
C VAL A 72 -115.87 -90.31 -0.05
N SER A 73 -116.14 -89.47 0.95
CA SER A 73 -115.60 -89.51 2.32
C SER A 73 -116.72 -89.76 3.33
N GLN A 74 -116.36 -90.26 4.52
CA GLN A 74 -117.24 -90.47 5.69
C GLN A 74 -118.31 -91.59 5.46
N ASP A 75 -118.86 -92.25 6.48
CA ASP A 75 -118.79 -91.99 7.93
C ASP A 75 -118.81 -93.30 8.75
N GLU A 76 -118.66 -93.21 10.08
CA GLU A 76 -118.73 -94.38 10.98
C GLU A 76 -120.17 -94.94 11.17
N LYS A 77 -120.33 -96.28 11.30
CA LYS A 77 -120.66 -96.89 12.62
C LYS A 77 -120.81 -98.42 12.69
N SER A 78 -120.26 -98.95 13.78
CA SER A 78 -120.72 -100.07 14.62
C SER A 78 -121.05 -101.45 14.02
N SER A 79 -120.20 -102.43 14.38
CA SER A 79 -120.60 -103.52 15.28
C SER A 79 -119.37 -104.07 16.03
N ASN A 80 -119.55 -104.49 17.29
CA ASN A 80 -118.48 -105.11 18.09
C ASN A 80 -118.22 -106.56 17.64
N GLU A 81 -116.99 -107.05 17.78
CA GLU A 81 -116.70 -108.30 18.51
C GLU A 81 -115.22 -108.38 18.92
N ASP A 82 -114.91 -109.14 19.98
CA ASP A 82 -113.58 -109.28 20.58
C ASP A 82 -112.70 -110.29 19.85
N SER A 83 -111.44 -109.96 19.53
CA SER A 83 -110.29 -110.91 19.62
C SER A 83 -108.92 -110.31 19.28
N SER A 84 -108.18 -109.88 20.30
CA SER A 84 -106.79 -110.32 20.61
C SER A 84 -105.70 -110.57 19.53
N ASP A 85 -105.71 -109.98 18.31
CA ASP A 85 -104.66 -110.19 17.28
C ASP A 85 -103.87 -108.94 16.85
N ASP A 86 -103.96 -107.81 17.57
CA ASP A 86 -103.25 -106.57 17.18
C ASP A 86 -101.80 -106.45 17.68
N LYS A 87 -101.40 -107.21 18.71
CA LYS A 87 -100.01 -107.23 19.22
C LYS A 87 -98.94 -107.37 18.12
N PRO A 88 -99.02 -108.35 17.19
CA PRO A 88 -98.03 -108.44 16.11
C PRO A 88 -98.00 -107.19 15.23
N LYS A 89 -99.15 -106.54 14.98
CA LYS A 89 -99.23 -105.32 14.15
C LYS A 89 -98.57 -104.14 14.87
N GLU A 90 -98.77 -104.01 16.17
CA GLU A 90 -98.18 -102.96 17.01
C GLU A 90 -96.63 -103.06 17.04
N ASP A 91 -96.07 -104.27 17.22
CA ASP A 91 -94.63 -104.51 17.14
C ASP A 91 -94.04 -104.14 15.76
N HIS A 92 -94.78 -104.40 14.68
CA HIS A 92 -94.37 -104.01 13.31
C HIS A 92 -94.41 -102.49 13.13
N ILE A 93 -95.42 -101.79 13.67
CA ILE A 93 -95.52 -100.33 13.63
C ILE A 93 -94.38 -99.68 14.44
N GLN A 94 -94.03 -100.21 15.62
CA GLN A 94 -92.90 -99.72 16.41
C GLN A 94 -91.56 -99.95 15.69
N THR A 95 -91.39 -101.10 15.03
CA THR A 95 -90.21 -101.40 14.20
C THR A 95 -90.09 -100.43 13.02
N LEU A 96 -91.18 -100.22 12.26
CA LEU A 96 -91.19 -99.27 11.14
C LEU A 96 -90.97 -97.81 11.60
N THR A 97 -91.53 -97.42 12.74
CA THR A 97 -91.35 -96.08 13.32
C THR A 97 -89.90 -95.83 13.74
N SER A 98 -89.24 -96.82 14.35
CA SER A 98 -87.83 -96.70 14.74
C SER A 98 -86.87 -96.74 13.55
N SER A 99 -87.16 -97.53 12.51
CA SER A 99 -86.44 -97.47 11.22
C SER A 99 -86.61 -96.12 10.52
N LEU A 100 -87.83 -95.56 10.49
CA LEU A 100 -88.10 -94.25 9.91
C LEU A 100 -87.42 -93.12 10.70
N PHE A 101 -87.44 -93.18 12.03
CA PHE A 101 -86.76 -92.23 12.91
C PHE A 101 -85.24 -92.25 12.71
N THR A 102 -84.62 -93.44 12.65
CA THR A 102 -83.18 -93.57 12.44
C THR A 102 -82.76 -93.09 11.04
N LEU A 103 -83.49 -93.46 9.99
CA LEU A 103 -83.28 -92.95 8.63
C LEU A 103 -83.42 -91.42 8.58
N THR A 104 -84.44 -90.86 9.24
CA THR A 104 -84.64 -89.40 9.33
C THR A 104 -83.52 -88.72 10.10
N GLN A 105 -83.00 -89.34 11.15
CA GLN A 105 -81.92 -88.79 11.96
C GLN A 105 -80.56 -88.83 11.25
N GLU A 106 -80.21 -89.91 10.54
CA GLU A 106 -78.97 -89.95 9.74
C GLU A 106 -79.09 -89.03 8.51
N LYS A 107 -80.24 -89.01 7.81
CA LYS A 107 -80.54 -88.00 6.76
C LYS A 107 -80.35 -86.56 7.26
N SER A 108 -80.93 -86.22 8.42
CA SER A 108 -80.81 -84.89 9.00
C SER A 108 -79.37 -84.51 9.35
N LYS A 109 -78.54 -85.47 9.80
CA LYS A 109 -77.09 -85.24 10.02
C LYS A 109 -76.35 -84.97 8.71
N VAL A 110 -76.66 -85.72 7.64
CA VAL A 110 -76.06 -85.54 6.31
C VAL A 110 -76.49 -84.22 5.67
N GLU A 111 -77.75 -83.82 5.81
CA GLU A 111 -78.23 -82.50 5.37
C GLU A 111 -77.57 -81.37 6.18
N ALA A 112 -77.40 -81.54 7.49
CA ALA A 112 -76.71 -80.57 8.34
C ALA A 112 -75.22 -80.43 8.00
N SER A 113 -74.50 -81.55 7.74
CA SER A 113 -73.10 -81.49 7.32
C SER A 113 -72.95 -80.89 5.92
N TYR A 114 -73.83 -81.22 4.98
CA TYR A 114 -73.85 -80.59 3.65
C TYR A 114 -74.09 -79.07 3.72
N VAL A 115 -75.02 -78.61 4.57
CA VAL A 115 -75.26 -77.17 4.77
C VAL A 115 -74.07 -76.50 5.45
N ALA A 116 -73.38 -77.16 6.38
CA ALA A 116 -72.16 -76.65 7.01
C ALA A 116 -70.98 -76.57 6.02
N ASP A 117 -70.74 -77.62 5.23
CA ASP A 117 -69.71 -77.64 4.18
C ASP A 117 -69.99 -76.60 3.10
N LYS A 118 -71.26 -76.45 2.65
CA LYS A 118 -71.66 -75.41 1.70
C LYS A 118 -71.39 -74.01 2.25
N LYS A 119 -71.67 -73.75 3.53
CA LYS A 119 -71.34 -72.47 4.17
C LYS A 119 -69.83 -72.26 4.25
N ARG A 120 -69.05 -73.27 4.67
CA ARG A 120 -67.58 -73.18 4.73
C ARG A 120 -66.97 -72.88 3.35
N LEU A 121 -67.42 -73.56 2.31
CA LEU A 121 -66.94 -73.34 0.94
C LEU A 121 -67.32 -71.97 0.38
N LEU A 122 -68.47 -71.40 0.77
CA LEU A 122 -68.82 -70.02 0.43
C LEU A 122 -67.89 -69.03 1.14
N THR A 123 -67.70 -69.16 2.47
CA THR A 123 -66.78 -68.27 3.21
C THR A 123 -65.33 -68.42 2.76
N GLU A 124 -64.88 -69.63 2.41
CA GLU A 124 -63.54 -69.87 1.87
C GLU A 124 -63.35 -69.21 0.49
N ASN A 125 -64.38 -69.21 -0.35
CA ASN A 125 -64.36 -68.55 -1.65
C ASN A 125 -64.46 -67.01 -1.52
N GLU A 126 -65.24 -66.50 -0.57
CA GLU A 126 -65.28 -65.07 -0.21
C GLU A 126 -63.92 -64.60 0.35
N GLU A 127 -63.27 -65.39 1.21
CA GLU A 127 -61.91 -65.10 1.68
C GLU A 127 -60.87 -65.18 0.56
N LEU A 128 -60.92 -66.17 -0.32
CA LEU A 128 -59.98 -66.30 -1.43
C LEU A 128 -60.14 -65.17 -2.46
N THR A 129 -61.38 -64.83 -2.83
CA THR A 129 -61.64 -63.68 -3.73
C THR A 129 -61.22 -62.36 -3.11
N LYS A 130 -61.44 -62.17 -1.80
CA LYS A 130 -60.94 -61.01 -1.06
C LYS A 130 -59.41 -60.94 -1.07
N ARG A 131 -58.70 -62.03 -0.74
CA ARG A 131 -57.22 -62.09 -0.79
C ARG A 131 -56.69 -61.82 -2.21
N ILE A 132 -57.32 -62.40 -3.25
CA ILE A 132 -56.97 -62.12 -4.65
C ILE A 132 -57.16 -60.63 -4.98
N SER A 133 -58.22 -59.98 -4.49
CA SER A 133 -58.43 -58.55 -4.71
C SER A 133 -57.39 -57.68 -3.98
N GLU A 134 -57.01 -58.04 -2.75
CA GLU A 134 -55.98 -57.37 -1.97
C GLU A 134 -54.57 -57.54 -2.57
N GLU A 135 -54.24 -58.74 -3.05
CA GLU A 135 -52.99 -59.01 -3.79
C GLU A 135 -52.94 -58.25 -5.12
N GLN A 136 -54.05 -58.18 -5.86
CA GLN A 136 -54.15 -57.37 -7.08
C GLN A 136 -54.01 -55.87 -6.79
N GLU A 137 -54.58 -55.36 -5.70
CA GLU A 137 -54.44 -53.95 -5.33
C GLU A 137 -53.00 -53.63 -4.90
N GLN A 138 -52.40 -54.45 -4.03
CA GLN A 138 -50.98 -54.31 -3.67
C GLN A 138 -50.05 -54.41 -4.89
N SER A 139 -50.38 -55.26 -5.87
CA SER A 139 -49.64 -55.37 -7.13
C SER A 139 -49.76 -54.10 -7.97
N LYS A 140 -50.97 -53.53 -8.10
CA LYS A 140 -51.21 -52.25 -8.79
C LYS A 140 -50.49 -51.09 -8.11
N GLN A 141 -50.55 -50.99 -6.78
CA GLN A 141 -49.85 -49.95 -6.01
C GLN A 141 -48.33 -50.04 -6.21
N LYS A 142 -47.75 -51.25 -6.15
CA LYS A 142 -46.32 -51.48 -6.44
C LYS A 142 -45.95 -51.15 -7.89
N PHE A 143 -46.83 -51.46 -8.85
CA PHE A 143 -46.63 -51.10 -10.25
C PHE A 143 -46.61 -49.58 -10.44
N GLN A 144 -47.57 -48.86 -9.84
CA GLN A 144 -47.63 -47.39 -9.88
C GLN A 144 -46.38 -46.76 -9.25
N GLN A 145 -45.95 -47.22 -8.08
CA GLN A 145 -44.71 -46.74 -7.44
C GLN A 145 -43.46 -46.99 -8.30
N LEU A 146 -43.37 -48.14 -8.97
CA LEU A 146 -42.27 -48.43 -9.90
C LEU A 146 -42.36 -47.58 -11.18
N GLU A 147 -43.56 -47.30 -11.68
CA GLU A 147 -43.78 -46.41 -12.82
C GLU A 147 -43.41 -44.95 -12.48
N GLU A 148 -43.81 -44.44 -11.32
CA GLU A 148 -43.40 -43.14 -10.77
C GLU A 148 -41.87 -43.04 -10.64
N GLN A 149 -41.21 -44.04 -10.05
CA GLN A 149 -39.74 -44.09 -9.97
C GLN A 149 -39.08 -44.12 -11.35
N VAL A 150 -39.65 -44.85 -12.31
CA VAL A 150 -39.16 -44.86 -13.71
C VAL A 150 -39.37 -43.52 -14.39
N GLN A 151 -40.46 -42.79 -14.10
CA GLN A 151 -40.68 -41.43 -14.60
C GLN A 151 -39.72 -40.41 -13.96
N GLU A 152 -39.48 -40.48 -12.64
CA GLU A 152 -38.50 -39.64 -11.95
C GLU A 152 -37.09 -39.88 -12.52
N LEU A 153 -36.65 -41.13 -12.62
CA LEU A 153 -35.35 -41.49 -13.18
C LEU A 153 -35.21 -41.03 -14.64
N LYS A 154 -36.26 -41.14 -15.47
CA LYS A 154 -36.28 -40.57 -16.82
C LYS A 154 -36.09 -39.06 -16.80
N SER A 155 -36.85 -38.31 -15.98
CA SER A 155 -36.69 -36.85 -15.88
C SER A 155 -35.30 -36.43 -15.39
N LYS A 156 -34.71 -37.18 -14.46
CA LYS A 156 -33.38 -36.95 -13.90
C LYS A 156 -32.28 -37.19 -14.94
N ILE A 157 -32.41 -38.25 -15.73
CA ILE A 157 -31.53 -38.53 -16.88
C ILE A 157 -31.66 -37.41 -17.93
N ILE A 158 -32.88 -36.96 -18.25
CA ILE A 158 -33.10 -35.86 -19.21
C ILE A 158 -32.52 -34.53 -18.71
N SER A 159 -32.57 -34.23 -17.41
CA SER A 159 -31.85 -33.06 -16.86
C SER A 159 -30.35 -33.24 -17.03
N GLN A 160 -29.78 -34.35 -16.56
CA GLN A 160 -28.33 -34.60 -16.65
C GLN A 160 -27.80 -34.62 -18.09
N GLN A 161 -28.63 -35.01 -19.07
CA GLN A 161 -28.30 -34.87 -20.50
C GLN A 161 -28.26 -33.39 -20.91
N LYS A 162 -29.33 -32.61 -20.65
CA LYS A 162 -29.38 -31.18 -20.95
C LYS A 162 -28.29 -30.37 -20.24
N ASP A 163 -27.94 -30.74 -19.02
CA ASP A 163 -26.92 -30.05 -18.23
C ASP A 163 -25.52 -30.34 -18.79
N ARG A 164 -25.24 -31.58 -19.22
CA ARG A 164 -24.03 -31.91 -19.99
C ARG A 164 -23.98 -31.28 -21.38
N GLU A 165 -25.13 -31.13 -22.04
CA GLU A 165 -25.23 -30.42 -23.33
C GLU A 165 -24.88 -28.94 -23.15
N LYS A 166 -25.36 -28.28 -22.08
CA LYS A 166 -24.96 -26.91 -21.71
C LYS A 166 -23.45 -26.84 -21.46
N GLU A 167 -22.91 -27.70 -20.59
CA GLU A 167 -21.47 -27.78 -20.29
C GLU A 167 -20.64 -27.92 -21.59
N GLN A 168 -21.07 -28.78 -22.51
CA GLN A 168 -20.41 -28.92 -23.83
C GLN A 168 -20.54 -27.67 -24.70
N THR A 169 -21.69 -26.99 -24.72
CA THR A 169 -21.82 -25.73 -25.45
C THR A 169 -20.99 -24.60 -24.83
N ASP A 170 -20.91 -24.53 -23.50
CA ASP A 170 -20.14 -23.53 -22.76
C ASP A 170 -18.64 -23.77 -22.95
N HIS A 171 -18.18 -25.02 -22.87
CA HIS A 171 -16.80 -25.40 -23.24
C HIS A 171 -16.50 -25.07 -24.72
N ALA A 172 -17.45 -25.30 -25.63
CA ALA A 172 -17.26 -24.96 -27.04
C ALA A 172 -17.25 -23.44 -27.31
N VAL A 173 -17.97 -22.63 -26.52
CA VAL A 173 -17.90 -21.16 -26.55
C VAL A 173 -16.56 -20.71 -25.97
N MET A 174 -16.20 -21.18 -24.77
CA MET A 174 -14.93 -20.87 -24.11
C MET A 174 -13.72 -21.22 -24.98
N LEU A 175 -13.73 -22.36 -25.68
CA LEU A 175 -12.67 -22.72 -26.62
C LEU A 175 -12.60 -21.77 -27.83
N ARG A 176 -13.75 -21.32 -28.36
CA ARG A 176 -13.80 -20.31 -29.43
C ARG A 176 -13.32 -18.93 -28.94
N GLU A 177 -13.62 -18.56 -27.71
CA GLU A 177 -13.14 -17.32 -27.07
C GLU A 177 -11.64 -17.37 -26.80
N LEU A 178 -11.12 -18.48 -26.26
CA LEU A 178 -9.68 -18.69 -26.07
C LEU A 178 -8.93 -18.70 -27.41
N GLN A 179 -9.48 -19.31 -28.47
CA GLN A 179 -8.92 -19.24 -29.82
C GLN A 179 -8.94 -17.80 -30.38
N LYS A 180 -9.98 -17.02 -30.10
CA LYS A 180 -10.08 -15.60 -30.50
C LYS A 180 -9.09 -14.73 -29.72
N LEU A 181 -8.91 -14.95 -28.43
CA LEU A 181 -7.92 -14.26 -27.60
C LEU A 181 -6.50 -14.61 -28.06
N LEU A 182 -6.18 -15.90 -28.23
CA LEU A 182 -4.86 -16.36 -28.67
C LEU A 182 -4.51 -15.87 -30.09
N SER A 183 -5.48 -15.78 -31.00
CA SER A 183 -5.27 -15.17 -32.32
C SER A 183 -5.11 -13.64 -32.26
N ALA A 184 -5.85 -12.95 -31.39
CA ALA A 184 -5.63 -11.52 -31.13
C ALA A 184 -4.25 -11.25 -30.50
N GLU A 185 -3.82 -12.05 -29.53
CA GLU A 185 -2.48 -11.99 -28.92
C GLU A 185 -1.37 -12.24 -29.94
N ARG A 186 -1.55 -13.19 -30.87
CA ARG A 186 -0.62 -13.40 -31.99
C ARG A 186 -0.54 -12.20 -32.91
N ILE A 187 -1.68 -11.65 -33.33
CA ILE A 187 -1.73 -10.45 -34.20
C ILE A 187 -1.07 -9.25 -33.50
N ILE A 188 -1.31 -9.05 -32.20
CA ILE A 188 -0.69 -7.98 -31.40
C ILE A 188 0.83 -8.22 -31.25
N LYS A 189 1.25 -9.47 -31.04
CA LYS A 189 2.68 -9.84 -30.99
C LYS A 189 3.36 -9.59 -32.34
N GLU A 190 2.76 -10.02 -33.45
CA GLU A 190 3.26 -9.80 -34.82
C GLU A 190 3.34 -8.30 -35.14
N GLN A 191 2.37 -7.49 -34.69
CA GLN A 191 2.42 -6.02 -34.79
C GLN A 191 3.58 -5.41 -33.98
N PHE A 192 3.81 -5.86 -32.75
CA PHE A 192 4.94 -5.37 -31.95
C PHE A 192 6.30 -5.87 -32.47
N GLU A 193 6.38 -7.08 -33.00
CA GLU A 193 7.60 -7.59 -33.65
C GLU A 193 7.90 -6.81 -34.94
N SER A 194 6.90 -6.49 -35.77
CA SER A 194 7.05 -5.57 -36.90
C SER A 194 7.53 -4.18 -36.46
N GLN A 195 6.94 -3.60 -35.41
CA GLN A 195 7.36 -2.30 -34.88
C GLN A 195 8.81 -2.31 -34.34
N LEU A 196 9.26 -3.43 -33.77
CA LEU A 196 10.64 -3.62 -33.33
C LEU A 196 11.60 -3.85 -34.50
N GLU A 197 11.18 -4.55 -35.55
CA GLU A 197 11.95 -4.67 -36.80
C GLU A 197 12.09 -3.31 -37.49
N ASP A 198 11.01 -2.54 -37.65
CA ASP A 198 11.03 -1.17 -38.17
C ASP A 198 11.91 -0.24 -37.32
N ALA A 199 11.75 -0.27 -36.00
CA ALA A 199 12.55 0.56 -35.09
C ALA A 199 14.04 0.18 -35.11
N THR A 200 14.37 -1.11 -35.16
CA THR A 200 15.77 -1.55 -35.27
C THR A 200 16.34 -1.35 -36.67
N ALA A 201 15.54 -1.36 -37.73
CA ALA A 201 15.95 -0.97 -39.07
C ALA A 201 16.28 0.53 -39.14
N ALA A 202 15.39 1.38 -38.61
CA ALA A 202 15.60 2.83 -38.51
C ALA A 202 16.78 3.20 -37.58
N LEU A 203 17.04 2.42 -36.52
CA LEU A 203 18.27 2.55 -35.72
C LEU A 203 19.50 2.14 -36.53
N LYS A 204 19.51 0.99 -37.21
CA LYS A 204 20.61 0.55 -38.08
C LYS A 204 20.86 1.52 -39.25
N GLU A 205 19.85 2.23 -39.74
CA GLU A 205 20.01 3.30 -40.72
C GLU A 205 20.69 4.52 -40.09
N LYS A 206 20.22 4.98 -38.93
CA LYS A 206 20.88 6.07 -38.18
C LYS A 206 22.31 5.72 -37.81
N GLU A 207 22.59 4.49 -37.38
CA GLU A 207 23.93 3.95 -37.12
C GLU A 207 24.82 3.88 -38.36
N LYS A 208 24.26 3.84 -39.58
CA LYS A 208 25.00 3.95 -40.85
C LYS A 208 25.20 5.40 -41.31
N LEU A 209 24.40 6.35 -40.81
CA LEU A 209 24.55 7.79 -41.08
C LEU A 209 25.48 8.48 -40.06
N VAL A 210 25.49 8.00 -38.81
CA VAL A 210 26.33 8.47 -37.70
C VAL A 210 27.85 8.14 -37.77
N PRO A 211 28.39 7.16 -38.53
CA PRO A 211 29.84 6.90 -38.55
C PRO A 211 30.62 8.13 -39.04
N ASN A 212 30.07 8.77 -40.07
CA ASN A 212 30.58 10.02 -40.64
C ASN A 212 30.58 11.17 -39.63
N LEU A 213 29.61 11.24 -38.71
CA LEU A 213 29.59 12.25 -37.65
C LEU A 213 30.70 12.02 -36.63
N SER A 214 30.90 10.79 -36.16
CA SER A 214 32.02 10.47 -35.25
C SER A 214 33.36 10.74 -35.92
N GLU A 215 33.54 10.33 -37.18
CA GLU A 215 34.75 10.61 -37.95
C GLU A 215 34.98 12.10 -38.19
N VAL A 216 33.93 12.89 -38.47
CA VAL A 216 34.04 14.35 -38.67
C VAL A 216 34.37 15.06 -37.36
N TYR A 217 33.79 14.64 -36.24
CA TYR A 217 34.18 15.17 -34.92
C TYR A 217 35.61 14.76 -34.55
N GLU A 218 36.03 13.53 -34.83
CA GLU A 218 37.44 13.12 -34.65
C GLU A 218 38.40 13.94 -35.52
N LYS A 219 38.08 14.15 -36.80
CA LYS A 219 38.87 14.99 -37.71
C LYS A 219 38.94 16.42 -37.18
N ARG A 220 37.80 17.02 -36.82
CA ARG A 220 37.77 18.39 -36.25
C ARG A 220 38.48 18.50 -34.89
N LEU A 221 38.46 17.45 -34.05
CA LEU A 221 39.24 17.40 -32.81
C LEU A 221 40.74 17.29 -33.08
N LYS A 222 41.16 16.51 -34.09
CA LYS A 222 42.55 16.44 -34.54
C LYS A 222 43.00 17.80 -35.08
N ASP A 223 42.21 18.44 -35.94
CA ASP A 223 42.44 19.80 -36.45
C ASP A 223 42.56 20.83 -35.32
N LEU A 224 41.59 20.88 -34.39
CA LEU A 224 41.61 21.77 -33.24
C LEU A 224 42.82 21.51 -32.32
N SER A 225 43.27 20.26 -32.18
CA SER A 225 44.47 19.94 -31.41
C SER A 225 45.74 20.45 -32.09
N ALA A 226 45.80 20.40 -33.43
CA ALA A 226 46.90 20.94 -34.23
C ALA A 226 46.88 22.48 -34.24
N GLU A 227 45.70 23.10 -34.36
CA GLU A 227 45.49 24.55 -34.17
C GLU A 227 45.99 24.99 -32.78
N LEU A 228 45.64 24.27 -31.71
CA LEU A 228 46.09 24.55 -30.35
C LEU A 228 47.59 24.31 -30.14
N GLN A 229 48.20 23.32 -30.79
CA GLN A 229 49.66 23.14 -30.78
C GLN A 229 50.36 24.30 -31.49
N ASN A 230 49.91 24.66 -32.69
CA ASN A 230 50.44 25.77 -33.49
C ASN A 230 50.32 27.12 -32.75
N VAL A 231 49.19 27.37 -32.08
CA VAL A 231 49.01 28.55 -31.21
C VAL A 231 49.94 28.50 -29.98
N LYS A 232 50.14 27.34 -29.34
CA LYS A 232 51.11 27.18 -28.24
C LYS A 232 52.56 27.38 -28.69
N GLU A 233 52.90 26.99 -29.92
CA GLU A 233 54.23 27.21 -30.50
C GLU A 233 54.45 28.68 -30.86
N LYS A 234 53.48 29.33 -31.51
CA LYS A 234 53.48 30.79 -31.74
C LYS A 234 53.55 31.59 -30.44
N LEU A 235 52.82 31.16 -29.40
CA LEU A 235 52.92 31.75 -28.06
C LEU A 235 54.33 31.58 -27.50
N ARG A 236 54.90 30.36 -27.51
CA ARG A 236 56.28 30.09 -27.09
C ARG A 236 57.32 30.87 -27.90
N GLU A 237 57.09 31.11 -29.19
CA GLU A 237 57.94 31.99 -29.99
C GLU A 237 57.81 33.46 -29.58
N SER A 238 56.60 33.96 -29.37
CA SER A 238 56.38 35.33 -28.89
C SER A 238 56.97 35.53 -27.48
N GLU A 239 56.85 34.52 -26.60
CA GLU A 239 57.51 34.49 -25.30
C GLU A 239 59.04 34.47 -25.45
N ARG A 240 59.61 33.68 -26.36
CA ARG A 240 61.06 33.70 -26.64
C ARG A 240 61.52 35.06 -27.14
N LYS A 241 60.77 35.68 -28.06
CA LYS A 241 61.04 37.02 -28.62
C LYS A 241 60.88 38.14 -27.56
N ALA A 242 60.01 37.96 -26.55
CA ALA A 242 59.84 38.88 -25.43
C ALA A 242 60.80 38.61 -24.25
N LYS A 243 61.27 37.38 -24.07
CA LYS A 243 62.28 36.96 -23.08
C LYS A 243 63.70 37.20 -23.56
N GLN A 244 63.91 37.37 -24.86
CA GLN A 244 65.11 37.99 -25.41
C GLN A 244 65.05 39.49 -25.09
N PRO A 245 65.95 40.03 -24.24
CA PRO A 245 66.05 41.47 -24.07
C PRO A 245 66.40 42.10 -25.42
N SER A 246 65.89 43.31 -25.70
CA SER A 246 66.15 43.99 -26.97
C SER A 246 67.65 44.19 -27.18
N PRO A 247 68.14 44.24 -28.44
CA PRO A 247 69.55 44.54 -28.72
C PRO A 247 69.96 45.88 -28.10
N GLU A 248 69.06 46.86 -28.10
CA GLU A 248 69.21 48.15 -27.42
C GLU A 248 69.36 48.00 -25.90
N PHE A 249 68.62 47.10 -25.23
CA PHE A 249 68.82 46.84 -23.80
C PHE A 249 70.16 46.14 -23.54
N LEU A 250 70.58 45.21 -24.40
CA LEU A 250 71.90 44.56 -24.31
C LEU A 250 73.05 45.55 -24.55
N GLU A 251 72.86 46.55 -25.41
CA GLU A 251 73.80 47.65 -25.59
C GLU A 251 73.76 48.64 -24.44
N LEU A 252 72.58 48.99 -23.92
CA LEU A 252 72.42 49.83 -22.74
C LEU A 252 73.02 49.17 -21.49
N GLN A 253 72.91 47.84 -21.35
CA GLN A 253 73.57 47.07 -20.29
C GLN A 253 75.10 47.16 -20.41
N LYS A 254 75.65 47.02 -21.63
CA LYS A 254 77.09 47.22 -21.90
C LYS A 254 77.53 48.67 -21.69
N GLN A 255 76.68 49.65 -22.01
CA GLN A 255 76.95 51.07 -21.76
C GLN A 255 76.93 51.38 -20.25
N MET A 256 75.97 50.84 -19.50
CA MET A 256 75.93 50.93 -18.04
C MET A 256 77.12 50.24 -17.38
N GLU A 257 77.60 49.11 -17.93
CA GLU A 257 78.82 48.44 -17.47
C GLU A 257 80.08 49.27 -17.77
N ARG A 258 80.19 49.86 -18.97
CA ARG A 258 81.26 50.81 -19.32
C ARG A 258 81.25 52.04 -18.42
N LEU A 259 80.10 52.70 -18.26
CA LEU A 259 79.91 53.85 -17.38
C LEU A 259 80.19 53.51 -15.92
N LYS A 260 79.87 52.29 -15.45
CA LYS A 260 80.26 51.82 -14.12
C LYS A 260 81.78 51.67 -13.99
N ILE A 261 82.46 51.10 -15.00
CA ILE A 261 83.92 50.98 -15.03
C ILE A 261 84.60 52.36 -15.12
N GLU A 262 84.04 53.29 -15.89
CA GLU A 262 84.53 54.67 -16.04
C GLU A 262 84.31 55.48 -14.75
N ASN A 263 83.11 55.44 -14.17
CA ASN A 263 82.84 56.05 -12.85
C ASN A 263 83.74 55.46 -11.76
N GLN A 264 83.99 54.14 -11.77
CA GLN A 264 84.91 53.52 -10.81
C GLN A 264 86.38 53.91 -11.05
N LYS A 265 86.80 54.14 -12.30
CA LYS A 265 88.11 54.76 -12.60
C LYS A 265 88.18 56.20 -12.10
N HIS A 266 87.13 57.00 -12.30
CA HIS A 266 87.05 58.37 -11.79
C HIS A 266 87.08 58.41 -10.26
N ILE A 267 86.31 57.58 -9.57
CA ILE A 267 86.37 57.47 -8.09
C ILE A 267 87.78 57.09 -7.63
N ASN A 268 88.41 56.09 -8.27
CA ASN A 268 89.79 55.70 -7.94
C ASN A 268 90.83 56.81 -8.27
N GLN A 269 90.53 57.71 -9.20
CA GLN A 269 91.38 58.85 -9.53
C GLN A 269 91.18 60.00 -8.54
N GLU A 270 89.94 60.34 -8.19
CA GLU A 270 89.67 61.32 -7.12
C GLU A 270 90.20 60.86 -5.77
N GLN A 271 90.15 59.56 -5.45
CA GLN A 271 90.82 59.01 -4.27
C GLN A 271 92.34 59.23 -4.31
N ARG A 272 93.00 59.09 -5.46
CA ARG A 272 94.44 59.39 -5.60
C ARG A 272 94.72 60.89 -5.50
N ASN A 273 93.88 61.74 -6.10
CA ASN A 273 93.97 63.19 -5.98
C ASN A 273 93.85 63.61 -4.50
N LEU A 274 92.93 62.98 -3.76
CA LEU A 274 92.77 63.16 -2.32
C LEU A 274 94.02 62.68 -1.56
N ASP A 275 94.47 61.44 -1.77
CA ASP A 275 95.69 60.89 -1.16
C ASP A 275 96.94 61.77 -1.39
N GLU A 276 97.08 62.34 -2.59
CA GLU A 276 98.17 63.25 -2.95
C GLU A 276 98.01 64.62 -2.28
N SER A 277 96.79 65.16 -2.22
CA SER A 277 96.50 66.40 -1.50
C SER A 277 96.68 66.25 0.02
N GLU A 278 96.35 65.09 0.59
CA GLU A 278 96.55 64.80 2.00
C GLU A 278 98.05 64.68 2.30
N LYS A 279 98.84 64.00 1.46
CA LYS A 279 100.31 63.97 1.60
C LYS A 279 100.93 65.36 1.50
N MET A 280 100.44 66.22 0.62
CA MET A 280 100.88 67.63 0.53
C MET A 280 100.51 68.42 1.81
N LEU A 281 99.31 68.22 2.35
CA LEU A 281 98.89 68.83 3.63
C LEU A 281 99.70 68.30 4.82
N GLN A 282 99.99 67.00 4.86
CA GLN A 282 100.85 66.38 5.87
C GLN A 282 102.27 66.96 5.79
N GLN A 283 102.86 67.06 4.59
CA GLN A 283 104.18 67.70 4.39
C GLN A 283 104.19 69.18 4.78
N GLN A 284 103.10 69.91 4.50
CA GLN A 284 102.94 71.29 4.95
C GLN A 284 102.80 71.38 6.48
N SER A 285 102.10 70.42 7.12
CA SER A 285 102.01 70.31 8.57
C SER A 285 103.37 70.06 9.19
N THR A 286 104.10 69.02 8.76
CA THR A 286 105.44 68.71 9.28
C THR A 286 106.42 69.84 9.06
N HIS A 287 106.39 70.54 7.91
CA HIS A 287 107.23 71.72 7.71
C HIS A 287 106.83 72.90 8.62
N SER A 288 105.52 73.06 8.90
CA SER A 288 105.05 74.06 9.86
C SER A 288 105.44 73.72 11.30
N GLU A 289 105.43 72.43 11.66
CA GLU A 289 105.85 71.88 12.95
C GLU A 289 107.38 72.00 13.14
N GLU A 290 108.18 71.64 12.13
CA GLU A 290 109.62 71.89 12.07
C GLU A 290 109.94 73.37 12.28
N ARG A 291 109.18 74.26 11.61
CA ARG A 291 109.34 75.71 11.74
C ARG A 291 108.93 76.21 13.13
N VAL A 292 107.88 75.65 13.73
CA VAL A 292 107.49 75.94 15.12
C VAL A 292 108.57 75.45 16.07
N ALA A 293 109.05 74.21 15.95
CA ALA A 293 110.15 73.68 16.75
C ALA A 293 111.45 74.50 16.61
N MET A 294 111.79 74.98 15.40
CA MET A 294 112.90 75.91 15.18
C MET A 294 112.68 77.31 15.77
N LEU A 295 111.43 77.74 15.96
CA LEU A 295 111.10 78.97 16.67
C LEU A 295 111.09 78.75 18.18
N GLU A 296 110.67 77.58 18.67
CA GLU A 296 110.70 77.18 20.08
C GLU A 296 112.12 76.94 20.59
N THR A 297 113.02 76.35 19.79
CA THR A 297 114.45 76.26 20.16
C THR A 297 115.08 77.63 20.22
N LYS A 298 114.83 78.52 19.26
CA LYS A 298 115.28 79.93 19.31
C LYS A 298 114.66 80.71 20.46
N LEU A 299 113.39 80.47 20.78
CA LEU A 299 112.74 81.06 21.95
C LEU A 299 113.39 80.53 23.24
N SER A 300 113.74 79.24 23.31
CA SER A 300 114.47 78.63 24.42
C SER A 300 115.89 79.19 24.55
N GLU A 301 116.62 79.38 23.45
CA GLU A 301 117.94 80.02 23.40
C GLU A 301 117.87 81.47 23.88
N ILE A 302 116.93 82.27 23.35
CA ILE A 302 116.70 83.65 23.79
C ILE A 302 116.28 83.66 25.27
N SER A 303 115.44 82.74 25.73
CA SER A 303 115.03 82.65 27.15
C SER A 303 116.17 82.25 28.08
N LYS A 304 117.08 81.37 27.64
CA LYS A 304 118.32 81.03 28.36
C LYS A 304 119.23 82.25 28.44
N VAL A 305 119.47 82.93 27.32
CA VAL A 305 120.31 84.14 27.26
C VAL A 305 119.71 85.27 28.11
N VAL A 306 118.40 85.49 28.08
CA VAL A 306 117.72 86.46 28.97
C VAL A 306 117.86 86.02 30.43
N GLY A 307 117.67 84.75 30.76
CA GLY A 307 117.90 84.22 32.11
C GLY A 307 119.37 84.32 32.58
N GLU A 308 120.34 84.24 31.66
CA GLU A 308 121.75 84.49 31.92
C GLU A 308 122.04 85.98 32.13
N TYR A 309 121.44 86.88 31.34
CA TYR A 309 121.49 88.32 31.58
C TYR A 309 120.81 88.74 32.88
N GLU A 310 119.70 88.11 33.27
CA GLU A 310 119.05 88.36 34.57
C GLU A 310 119.89 87.81 35.73
N ARG A 311 120.50 86.63 35.59
CA ARG A 311 121.47 86.10 36.57
C ARG A 311 122.70 86.99 36.68
N LEU A 312 123.25 87.47 35.57
CA LEU A 312 124.38 88.39 35.56
C LEU A 312 123.99 89.73 36.18
N LYS A 313 122.83 90.30 35.83
CA LYS A 313 122.28 91.51 36.47
C LYS A 313 122.05 91.32 37.98
N CYS A 314 121.63 90.14 38.42
CA CYS A 314 121.54 89.82 39.85
C CYS A 314 122.91 89.67 40.50
N GLN A 315 123.90 89.08 39.83
CA GLN A 315 125.30 89.08 40.30
C GLN A 315 125.86 90.51 40.37
N ASP A 316 125.63 91.35 39.36
CA ASP A 316 126.01 92.75 39.35
C ASP A 316 125.28 93.56 40.43
N GLN A 317 124.00 93.27 40.68
CA GLN A 317 123.28 93.89 41.79
C GLN A 317 123.83 93.44 43.15
N ILE A 318 124.29 92.19 43.27
CA ILE A 318 124.98 91.67 44.47
C ILE A 318 126.41 92.23 44.59
N THR A 319 127.17 92.44 43.51
CA THR A 319 128.50 93.07 43.57
C THR A 319 128.37 94.58 43.82
N ILE A 320 127.40 95.26 43.22
CA ILE A 320 127.03 96.65 43.56
C ILE A 320 126.57 96.73 45.01
N GLN A 321 125.80 95.77 45.53
CA GLN A 321 125.43 95.74 46.93
C GLN A 321 126.66 95.51 47.83
N LYS A 322 127.53 94.55 47.52
CA LYS A 322 128.80 94.33 48.24
C LYS A 322 129.76 95.51 48.13
N LEU A 323 129.74 96.27 47.04
CA LEU A 323 130.51 97.51 46.87
C LEU A 323 129.86 98.68 47.62
N LYS A 324 128.53 98.76 47.72
CA LYS A 324 127.83 99.70 48.61
C LYS A 324 128.04 99.36 50.07
N GLU A 325 128.10 98.06 50.42
CA GLU A 325 128.46 97.57 51.75
C GLU A 325 129.95 97.83 52.02
N ARG A 326 130.85 97.67 51.04
CA ARG A 326 132.28 98.02 51.21
C ARG A 326 132.51 99.52 51.26
N VAL A 327 131.76 100.34 50.51
CA VAL A 327 131.76 101.80 50.64
C VAL A 327 131.17 102.21 51.98
N SER A 328 130.03 101.65 52.39
CA SER A 328 129.48 101.87 53.73
C SER A 328 130.39 101.37 54.84
N GLN A 329 131.19 100.31 54.62
CA GLN A 329 132.23 99.87 55.53
C GLN A 329 133.45 100.79 55.51
N LEU A 330 133.79 101.41 54.38
CA LEU A 330 134.87 102.42 54.29
C LEU A 330 134.42 103.77 54.86
N ASP A 331 133.14 104.11 54.77
CA ASP A 331 132.52 105.26 55.41
C ASP A 331 132.34 105.01 56.92
N LEU A 332 132.00 103.78 57.32
CA LEU A 332 132.04 103.34 58.72
C LEU A 332 133.48 103.21 59.24
N GLU A 333 134.46 102.80 58.43
CA GLU A 333 135.89 102.78 58.80
C GLU A 333 136.44 104.22 58.90
N ASN A 334 136.03 105.15 58.04
CA ASN A 334 136.42 106.58 58.13
C ASN A 334 135.71 107.31 59.28
N THR A 335 134.41 107.05 59.51
CA THR A 335 133.71 107.60 60.68
C THR A 335 134.13 106.91 61.97
N ALA A 336 134.56 105.65 61.96
CA ALA A 336 135.24 104.99 63.07
C ALA A 336 136.65 105.57 63.29
N LEU A 337 137.45 105.81 62.25
CA LEU A 337 138.70 106.57 62.39
C LEU A 337 138.48 108.03 62.86
N SER A 338 137.23 108.51 62.87
CA SER A 338 136.81 109.81 63.42
C SER A 338 136.00 109.75 64.73
N GLN A 339 135.51 108.59 65.18
CA GLN A 339 134.59 108.41 66.32
C GLN A 339 134.84 107.11 67.12
N SER A 340 135.38 106.06 66.52
CA SER A 340 135.99 104.90 67.21
C SER A 340 137.35 105.24 67.84
N GLN A 341 137.48 106.47 68.37
CA GLN A 341 137.97 106.63 69.73
C GLN A 341 137.08 105.84 70.76
N SER A 342 135.97 105.19 70.35
CA SER A 342 135.19 104.17 71.10
C SER A 342 134.31 103.13 70.28
N SER A 343 134.63 101.81 70.35
CA SER A 343 133.82 100.50 70.42
C SER A 343 132.65 100.01 69.46
N GLY A 344 132.26 98.68 69.44
CA GLY A 344 131.21 97.98 68.58
C GLY A 344 130.71 96.49 68.95
N THR A 345 130.10 95.66 68.02
CA THR A 345 129.86 94.11 67.97
C THR A 345 128.41 93.48 67.56
N TYR A 346 128.14 92.11 67.46
CA TYR A 346 127.13 91.29 66.60
C TYR A 346 126.08 90.23 67.26
N GLY A 347 125.20 89.44 66.52
CA GLY A 347 124.27 88.27 66.98
C GLY A 347 123.36 87.45 65.93
N GLN A 348 122.63 86.31 66.26
CA GLN A 348 121.84 85.35 65.32
C GLN A 348 120.80 84.26 65.93
N ASP A 349 120.00 83.46 65.13
CA ASP A 349 119.42 82.01 65.27
C ASP A 349 117.84 81.62 65.18
N ASP A 350 117.40 80.32 64.95
CA ASP A 350 115.99 79.79 64.51
C ASP A 350 115.56 78.24 64.77
N ASP A 351 114.29 77.71 64.52
CA ASP A 351 113.73 76.28 64.80
C ASP A 351 112.48 75.66 63.95
N THR A 352 111.63 74.67 64.44
CA THR A 352 110.86 73.57 63.66
C THR A 352 109.37 73.11 64.07
N SER A 353 108.82 71.85 63.81
CA SER A 353 107.33 71.42 63.84
C SER A 353 106.88 69.87 63.83
N ASP A 354 105.54 69.51 63.89
CA ASP A 354 104.88 68.13 64.12
C ASP A 354 103.47 67.81 63.39
N PRO A 355 102.90 66.54 63.26
CA PRO A 355 101.78 66.18 62.30
C PRO A 355 100.50 65.26 62.59
N GLN A 356 100.25 64.58 63.73
CA GLN A 356 99.59 63.21 63.88
C GLN A 356 98.08 62.79 63.51
N VAL A 357 97.11 63.61 63.10
CA VAL A 357 95.64 63.52 63.50
C VAL A 357 94.58 62.67 62.69
N PHE A 358 94.92 61.83 61.70
CA PHE A 358 93.93 61.44 60.65
C PHE A 358 92.87 60.34 60.95
N ALA A 359 93.10 59.40 61.88
CA ALA A 359 92.24 58.21 62.01
C ALA A 359 90.83 58.50 62.59
N GLU A 360 90.72 59.38 63.59
CA GLU A 360 89.46 59.61 64.33
C GLU A 360 88.38 60.31 63.49
N LYS A 361 88.78 61.15 62.52
CA LYS A 361 87.86 61.85 61.61
C LYS A 361 87.02 60.90 60.75
N ILE A 362 87.53 59.70 60.44
CA ILE A 362 86.83 58.73 59.58
C ILE A 362 85.66 58.07 60.32
N LEU A 363 85.78 57.85 61.64
CA LEU A 363 84.70 57.27 62.44
C LEU A 363 83.55 58.26 62.68
N ASN A 364 83.84 59.53 62.98
CA ASN A 364 82.80 60.54 63.22
C ASN A 364 81.88 60.75 61.99
N LEU A 365 82.44 60.73 60.77
CA LEU A 365 81.66 60.85 59.53
C LEU A 365 80.69 59.66 59.30
N LYS A 366 81.04 58.47 59.79
CA LYS A 366 80.24 57.24 59.66
C LYS A 366 78.93 57.31 60.45
N ASP A 367 78.95 57.87 61.65
CA ASP A 367 77.76 57.97 62.51
C ASP A 367 76.95 59.25 62.26
N MET A 368 77.57 60.30 61.72
CA MET A 368 76.83 61.41 61.07
C MET A 368 75.94 60.89 59.93
N LEU A 369 76.46 60.04 59.04
CA LEU A 369 75.70 59.51 57.90
C LEU A 369 74.50 58.65 58.32
N LYS A 370 74.65 57.82 59.35
CA LYS A 370 73.53 57.05 59.95
C LYS A 370 72.49 57.94 60.61
N SER A 371 72.91 59.06 61.20
CA SER A 371 72.02 60.01 61.88
C SER A 371 71.22 60.82 60.88
N ALA A 372 71.83 61.22 59.75
CA ALA A 372 71.15 61.89 58.64
C ALA A 372 70.07 61.00 57.99
N ASN A 373 70.39 59.73 57.67
CA ASN A 373 69.45 58.80 57.02
C ASN A 373 68.28 58.33 57.93
N LYS A 374 68.19 58.84 59.16
CA LYS A 374 67.03 58.70 60.07
C LYS A 374 66.09 59.91 60.07
N HIS A 375 66.49 61.04 59.48
CA HIS A 375 65.77 62.32 59.52
C HIS A 375 65.37 62.84 58.12
N SER A 376 65.51 62.02 57.09
CA SER A 376 65.15 62.34 55.70
C SER A 376 63.90 61.56 55.26
N GLU A 377 62.90 62.26 54.74
CA GLU A 377 61.60 61.67 54.33
C GLU A 377 61.68 60.69 53.14
N ASN A 378 62.85 60.55 52.50
CA ASN A 378 63.17 59.45 51.58
C ASN A 378 64.48 58.76 52.04
N PRO A 379 64.43 57.63 52.77
CA PRO A 379 65.62 56.92 53.23
C PRO A 379 66.32 56.18 52.09
N VAL A 380 67.57 56.55 51.80
CA VAL A 380 68.36 55.91 50.73
C VAL A 380 68.91 54.57 51.23
N LYS A 381 68.70 53.51 50.44
CA LYS A 381 69.06 52.12 50.75
C LYS A 381 70.58 51.88 50.66
N LEU A 382 71.33 52.30 51.67
CA LEU A 382 72.78 52.02 51.81
C LEU A 382 73.07 50.56 52.25
N LYS A 383 72.59 49.59 51.45
CA LYS A 383 72.90 48.15 51.50
C LYS A 383 72.94 47.56 50.07
N GLY A 384 73.82 48.11 49.24
CA GLY A 384 74.00 47.70 47.84
C GLY A 384 75.32 48.19 47.25
N LEU A 385 76.36 48.32 48.08
CA LEU A 385 77.66 48.90 47.71
C LEU A 385 78.87 48.06 48.19
N PHE A 386 78.61 46.92 48.82
CA PHE A 386 79.58 45.87 49.09
C PHE A 386 78.86 44.53 48.92
N THR A 387 79.06 43.92 47.77
CA THR A 387 79.02 42.47 47.61
C THR A 387 80.32 41.91 48.25
N ASP A 388 80.49 40.62 48.55
CA ASP A 388 80.19 39.45 47.73
C ASP A 388 80.15 38.14 48.57
N GLU A 389 79.73 37.05 47.94
CA GLU A 389 80.00 35.61 48.26
C GLU A 389 79.33 34.94 49.49
N GLU A 390 78.56 33.90 49.17
CA GLU A 390 78.51 32.53 49.76
C GLU A 390 78.10 32.25 51.24
N ASP A 391 76.87 31.74 51.35
CA ASP A 391 76.50 30.42 51.93
C ASP A 391 75.96 30.25 53.38
N ALA A 392 75.17 29.18 53.52
CA ALA A 392 74.83 28.38 54.70
C ALA A 392 74.11 28.99 55.95
N THR A 393 72.76 28.97 55.91
CA THR A 393 71.83 28.70 57.05
C THR A 393 71.76 29.73 58.20
N LEU A 394 70.63 30.00 58.88
CA LEU A 394 69.57 29.10 59.36
C LEU A 394 68.23 29.87 59.55
N ASN A 395 67.09 29.16 59.62
CA ASN A 395 65.77 29.65 60.03
C ASN A 395 65.15 30.82 59.23
N ASP A 396 64.71 30.53 58.01
CA ASP A 396 63.27 30.49 57.68
C ASP A 396 63.09 29.76 56.34
N CYS A 397 62.10 28.86 56.22
CA CYS A 397 62.06 27.87 55.13
C CYS A 397 60.77 27.92 54.28
N PRO A 398 60.77 28.59 53.11
CA PRO A 398 59.63 28.67 52.19
C PRO A 398 59.20 27.33 51.56
N PHE A 399 59.91 26.24 51.85
CA PHE A 399 59.52 24.89 51.46
C PHE A 399 58.50 24.26 52.42
N CYS A 400 58.46 24.70 53.69
CA CYS A 400 57.60 24.07 54.69
C CYS A 400 56.11 24.38 54.51
N ASP A 401 55.76 25.59 54.06
CA ASP A 401 54.36 25.93 53.76
C ASP A 401 53.91 25.32 52.43
N LYS A 402 54.77 25.35 51.39
CA LYS A 402 54.50 24.61 50.15
C LYS A 402 54.28 23.11 50.39
N ALA A 403 55.09 22.48 51.23
CA ALA A 403 54.90 21.07 51.59
C ALA A 403 53.61 20.81 52.41
N LYS A 404 53.01 21.82 53.06
CA LYS A 404 51.66 21.73 53.65
C LYS A 404 50.58 21.91 52.58
N ASP A 405 50.70 22.93 51.73
CA ASP A 405 49.76 23.19 50.64
C ASP A 405 49.68 22.00 49.67
N ASP A 406 50.82 21.40 49.34
CA ASP A 406 50.94 20.18 48.54
C ASP A 406 50.31 18.97 49.27
N TYR A 407 50.51 18.85 50.59
CA TYR A 407 49.90 17.78 51.39
C TYR A 407 48.38 17.93 51.52
N GLU A 408 47.86 19.14 51.68
CA GLU A 408 46.42 19.41 51.70
C GLU A 408 45.79 19.23 50.32
N GLN A 409 46.48 19.63 49.24
CA GLN A 409 46.05 19.32 47.88
C GLN A 409 46.01 17.81 47.62
N VAL A 410 47.07 17.06 47.95
CA VAL A 410 47.08 15.58 47.81
C VAL A 410 46.00 14.91 48.67
N LYS A 411 45.70 15.45 49.85
CA LYS A 411 44.61 14.97 50.72
C LYS A 411 43.23 15.27 50.15
N GLU A 412 43.03 16.44 49.56
CA GLU A 412 41.82 16.76 48.80
C GLU A 412 41.68 15.88 47.55
N GLU A 413 42.74 15.69 46.78
CA GLU A 413 42.75 14.78 45.64
C GLU A 413 42.46 13.33 46.06
N PHE A 414 42.96 12.88 47.21
CA PHE A 414 42.66 11.57 47.76
C PHE A 414 41.18 11.42 48.16
N GLU A 415 40.57 12.42 48.83
CA GLU A 415 39.14 12.38 49.15
C GLU A 415 38.26 12.52 47.89
N ARG A 416 38.65 13.36 46.92
CA ARG A 416 38.02 13.44 45.59
C ARG A 416 38.12 12.11 44.83
N TYR A 417 39.27 11.43 44.90
CA TYR A 417 39.49 10.10 44.32
C TYR A 417 38.68 9.02 45.03
N LYS A 418 38.59 9.06 46.37
CA LYS A 418 37.79 8.17 47.20
C LYS A 418 36.30 8.32 46.92
N LEU A 419 35.79 9.54 46.79
CA LEU A 419 34.42 9.82 46.34
C LEU A 419 34.17 9.33 44.90
N ARG A 420 35.11 9.58 43.98
CA ARG A 420 35.05 9.07 42.59
C ARG A 420 35.05 7.55 42.54
N ALA A 421 35.90 6.88 43.32
CA ALA A 421 35.98 5.42 43.42
C ALA A 421 34.71 4.81 44.06
N GLN A 422 34.18 5.43 45.11
CA GLN A 422 32.93 5.01 45.74
C GLN A 422 31.71 5.20 44.82
N SER A 423 31.71 6.27 44.00
CA SER A 423 30.74 6.46 42.91
C SER A 423 30.88 5.39 41.84
N VAL A 424 32.10 5.09 41.36
CA VAL A 424 32.35 4.03 40.37
C VAL A 424 31.94 2.64 40.91
N LEU A 425 32.16 2.35 42.19
CA LEU A 425 31.74 1.09 42.81
C LEU A 425 30.22 1.00 42.97
N LYS A 426 29.52 2.07 43.40
CA LYS A 426 28.05 2.13 43.38
C LYS A 426 27.51 1.92 41.96
N ASN A 427 28.11 2.59 40.97
CA ASN A 427 27.70 2.52 39.57
C ASN A 427 28.04 1.16 38.91
N LYS A 428 28.91 0.34 39.52
CA LYS A 428 29.19 -1.02 39.05
C LYS A 428 28.03 -1.97 39.38
N ASN A 429 27.47 -1.90 40.59
CA ASN A 429 26.31 -2.72 40.98
C ASN A 429 25.00 -2.32 40.27
N THR A 430 24.91 -1.11 39.71
CA THR A 430 23.75 -0.71 38.87
C THR A 430 23.88 -1.15 37.41
N LYS A 431 25.07 -1.58 36.95
CA LYS A 431 25.28 -1.95 35.55
C LYS A 431 24.72 -3.31 35.15
N ASP A 432 24.29 -4.15 36.09
CA ASP A 432 23.54 -5.38 35.80
C ASP A 432 22.02 -5.15 35.78
N THR A 433 21.52 -4.07 36.39
CA THR A 433 20.08 -3.71 36.39
C THR A 433 19.69 -2.66 35.35
N GLY A 434 20.62 -1.79 34.94
CA GLY A 434 20.45 -0.85 33.83
C GLY A 434 20.04 -1.53 32.50
N PRO A 435 20.87 -2.45 31.94
CA PRO A 435 20.55 -3.12 30.68
C PRO A 435 19.33 -4.03 30.77
N SER A 436 19.01 -4.61 31.94
CA SER A 436 17.75 -5.35 32.11
C SER A 436 16.55 -4.44 31.90
N LYS A 437 16.51 -3.28 32.58
CA LYS A 437 15.42 -2.30 32.46
C LYS A 437 15.33 -1.66 31.07
N GLU A 438 16.46 -1.41 30.41
CA GLU A 438 16.48 -0.91 29.04
C GLU A 438 16.00 -1.99 28.04
N VAL A 439 16.40 -3.25 28.22
CA VAL A 439 15.90 -4.39 27.43
C VAL A 439 14.43 -4.68 27.72
N GLU A 440 13.94 -4.48 28.95
CA GLU A 440 12.52 -4.57 29.32
C GLU A 440 11.71 -3.45 28.67
N ALA A 441 12.21 -2.20 28.68
CA ALA A 441 11.58 -1.08 28.00
C ALA A 441 11.55 -1.29 26.47
N LEU A 442 12.65 -1.72 25.86
CA LEU A 442 12.70 -2.06 24.43
C LEU A 442 11.80 -3.26 24.10
N ARG A 443 11.68 -4.26 24.99
CA ARG A 443 10.72 -5.37 24.84
C ARG A 443 9.28 -4.87 24.89
N SER A 444 8.94 -3.93 25.78
CA SER A 444 7.61 -3.33 25.83
C SER A 444 7.31 -2.52 24.56
N GLN A 445 8.24 -1.70 24.09
CA GLN A 445 8.09 -0.99 22.81
C GLN A 445 7.95 -1.97 21.63
N ILE A 446 8.66 -3.10 21.64
CA ILE A 446 8.50 -4.17 20.64
C ILE A 446 7.14 -4.87 20.75
N THR A 447 6.57 -5.07 21.94
CA THR A 447 5.20 -5.58 22.06
C THR A 447 4.17 -4.56 21.59
N ASP A 448 4.30 -3.30 21.98
CA ASP A 448 3.39 -2.22 21.59
C ASP A 448 3.42 -1.99 20.07
N LEU A 449 4.59 -2.04 19.45
CA LEU A 449 4.74 -1.95 17.99
C LEU A 449 4.16 -3.19 17.30
N ARG A 450 4.35 -4.40 17.85
CA ARG A 450 3.71 -5.62 17.32
C ARG A 450 2.19 -5.59 17.45
N GLU A 451 1.66 -5.02 18.52
CA GLU A 451 0.22 -4.85 18.73
C GLU A 451 -0.36 -3.78 17.78
N LYS A 452 0.31 -2.64 17.61
CA LYS A 452 -0.04 -1.63 16.59
C LYS A 452 0.00 -2.18 15.17
N VAL A 453 1.02 -2.97 14.84
CA VAL A 453 1.11 -3.66 13.53
C VAL A 453 -0.05 -4.65 13.36
N LYS A 454 -0.42 -5.42 14.39
CA LYS A 454 -1.61 -6.28 14.36
C LYS A 454 -2.91 -5.48 14.20
N SER A 455 -3.08 -4.37 14.91
CA SER A 455 -4.30 -3.56 14.82
C SER A 455 -4.44 -2.89 13.46
N HIS A 456 -3.34 -2.39 12.87
CA HIS A 456 -3.36 -1.86 11.50
C HIS A 456 -3.57 -2.95 10.45
N HIS A 457 -3.01 -4.16 10.65
CA HIS A 457 -3.27 -5.28 9.76
C HIS A 457 -4.75 -5.69 9.77
N LEU A 458 -5.34 -5.81 10.96
CA LEU A 458 -6.77 -6.09 11.13
C LEU A 458 -7.64 -4.97 10.55
N GLN A 459 -7.29 -3.69 10.77
CA GLN A 459 -7.99 -2.55 10.16
C GLN A 459 -7.96 -2.61 8.62
N HIS A 460 -6.81 -2.90 8.02
CA HIS A 460 -6.70 -3.03 6.57
C HIS A 460 -7.39 -4.29 6.03
N GLU A 461 -7.46 -5.38 6.80
CA GLU A 461 -8.26 -6.57 6.45
C GLU A 461 -9.76 -6.22 6.45
N ASP A 462 -10.25 -5.57 7.51
CA ASP A 462 -11.59 -4.98 7.64
C ASP A 462 -11.93 -4.04 6.46
N GLU A 463 -11.01 -3.17 6.07
CA GLU A 463 -11.16 -2.24 4.94
C GLU A 463 -11.19 -2.99 3.60
N CYS A 464 -10.33 -4.00 3.43
CA CYS A 464 -10.31 -4.85 2.24
C CYS A 464 -11.61 -5.65 2.10
N GLU A 465 -12.18 -6.17 3.19
CA GLU A 465 -13.49 -6.82 3.16
C GLU A 465 -14.62 -5.84 2.81
N LYS A 466 -14.64 -4.65 3.41
CA LYS A 466 -15.63 -3.61 3.10
C LYS A 466 -15.52 -3.14 1.64
N LEU A 467 -14.31 -3.12 1.06
CA LEU A 467 -14.09 -2.82 -0.35
C LEU A 467 -14.52 -3.98 -1.26
N LYS A 468 -14.21 -5.24 -0.92
CA LYS A 468 -14.69 -6.44 -1.63
C LYS A 468 -16.21 -6.47 -1.68
N GLN A 469 -16.89 -6.27 -0.53
CA GLN A 469 -18.35 -6.24 -0.45
C GLN A 469 -18.96 -5.10 -1.30
N LYS A 470 -18.35 -3.91 -1.30
CA LYS A 470 -18.75 -2.80 -2.18
C LYS A 470 -18.57 -3.14 -3.67
N ALA A 471 -17.46 -3.79 -4.04
CA ALA A 471 -17.19 -4.22 -5.40
C ALA A 471 -18.19 -5.31 -5.85
N GLU A 472 -18.44 -6.33 -5.03
CA GLU A 472 -19.46 -7.35 -5.26
C GLU A 472 -20.86 -6.77 -5.43
N ASN A 473 -21.28 -5.86 -4.54
CA ASN A 473 -22.59 -5.25 -4.61
C ASN A 473 -22.73 -4.37 -5.86
N SER A 474 -21.67 -3.68 -6.27
CA SER A 474 -21.62 -2.94 -7.54
C SER A 474 -21.68 -3.88 -8.74
N HIS A 475 -20.98 -5.01 -8.71
CA HIS A 475 -21.00 -6.02 -9.77
C HIS A 475 -22.37 -6.68 -9.91
N LYS A 476 -23.01 -7.07 -8.79
CA LYS A 476 -24.39 -7.59 -8.74
C LYS A 476 -25.39 -6.57 -9.29
N ALA A 477 -25.23 -5.28 -8.96
CA ALA A 477 -26.06 -4.21 -9.52
C ALA A 477 -25.88 -4.06 -11.04
N THR A 478 -24.64 -4.12 -11.54
CA THR A 478 -24.34 -4.09 -12.98
C THR A 478 -24.92 -5.31 -13.71
N ILE A 479 -24.79 -6.52 -13.16
CA ILE A 479 -25.41 -7.74 -13.72
C ILE A 479 -26.92 -7.53 -13.86
N ASN A 480 -27.60 -7.20 -12.76
CA ASN A 480 -29.05 -6.97 -12.73
C ASN A 480 -29.50 -5.89 -13.74
N LEU A 481 -28.68 -4.85 -13.96
CA LEU A 481 -28.97 -3.82 -14.97
C LEU A 481 -28.80 -4.36 -16.40
N THR A 482 -27.74 -5.14 -16.67
CA THR A 482 -27.55 -5.76 -18.00
C THR A 482 -28.59 -6.83 -18.31
N GLU A 483 -29.10 -7.55 -17.31
CA GLU A 483 -30.19 -8.52 -17.48
C GLU A 483 -31.53 -7.83 -17.79
N LYS A 484 -31.83 -6.71 -17.10
CA LYS A 484 -32.96 -5.85 -17.47
C LYS A 484 -32.84 -5.34 -18.90
N HIS A 485 -31.71 -4.71 -19.27
CA HIS A 485 -31.51 -4.22 -20.63
C HIS A 485 -31.61 -5.34 -21.69
N LYS A 486 -31.12 -6.56 -21.41
CA LYS A 486 -31.34 -7.73 -22.28
C LYS A 486 -32.81 -8.11 -22.41
N HIS A 487 -33.57 -8.05 -21.32
CA HIS A 487 -35.01 -8.33 -21.31
C HIS A 487 -35.79 -7.26 -22.09
N ASP A 488 -35.49 -5.97 -21.88
CA ASP A 488 -36.12 -4.84 -22.57
C ASP A 488 -35.84 -4.87 -24.09
N VAL A 489 -34.62 -5.26 -24.49
CA VAL A 489 -34.27 -5.53 -25.90
C VAL A 489 -35.04 -6.73 -26.44
N ALA A 490 -35.11 -7.85 -25.71
CA ALA A 490 -35.86 -9.02 -26.15
C ALA A 490 -37.38 -8.76 -26.31
N LEU A 491 -37.95 -7.92 -25.44
CA LEU A 491 -39.35 -7.45 -25.53
C LEU A 491 -39.56 -6.55 -26.75
N THR A 492 -38.73 -5.53 -26.93
CA THR A 492 -38.86 -4.61 -28.08
C THR A 492 -38.62 -5.34 -29.41
N GLU A 493 -37.64 -6.23 -29.50
CA GLU A 493 -37.50 -7.11 -30.67
C GLU A 493 -38.73 -8.01 -30.89
N ALA A 494 -39.35 -8.54 -29.83
CA ALA A 494 -40.56 -9.36 -29.96
C ALA A 494 -41.76 -8.54 -30.47
N GLU A 495 -41.94 -7.31 -30.00
CA GLU A 495 -42.90 -6.36 -30.55
C GLU A 495 -42.62 -6.05 -32.03
N HIS A 496 -41.36 -5.79 -32.40
CA HIS A 496 -40.98 -5.52 -33.78
C HIS A 496 -41.23 -6.73 -34.68
N ARG A 497 -40.89 -7.96 -34.23
CA ARG A 497 -41.23 -9.21 -34.93
C ARG A 497 -42.74 -9.40 -35.10
N HIS A 498 -43.54 -9.06 -34.07
CA HIS A 498 -44.99 -9.13 -34.15
C HIS A 498 -45.56 -8.14 -35.18
N LYS A 499 -45.16 -6.86 -35.10
CA LYS A 499 -45.57 -5.78 -36.02
C LYS A 499 -45.16 -6.09 -37.47
N MET A 500 -43.99 -6.69 -37.69
CA MET A 500 -43.58 -7.20 -39.02
C MET A 500 -44.51 -8.31 -39.52
N SER A 501 -44.85 -9.29 -38.68
CA SER A 501 -45.78 -10.37 -39.06
C SER A 501 -47.20 -9.86 -39.37
N GLU A 502 -47.67 -8.83 -38.67
CA GLU A 502 -48.95 -8.17 -38.97
C GLU A 502 -48.92 -7.45 -40.33
N LEU A 503 -47.83 -6.74 -40.65
CA LEU A 503 -47.63 -6.11 -41.95
C LEU A 503 -47.52 -7.15 -43.08
N GLU A 504 -46.80 -8.25 -42.86
CA GLU A 504 -46.76 -9.37 -43.80
C GLU A 504 -48.14 -10.00 -44.03
N MET A 505 -48.95 -10.15 -42.97
CA MET A 505 -50.33 -10.63 -43.10
C MET A 505 -51.23 -9.66 -43.87
N GLU A 506 -51.12 -8.34 -43.67
CA GLU A 506 -51.93 -7.39 -44.44
C GLU A 506 -51.44 -7.25 -45.89
N ILE A 507 -50.13 -7.30 -46.14
CA ILE A 507 -49.57 -7.42 -47.51
C ILE A 507 -50.08 -8.71 -48.18
N LYS A 508 -50.14 -9.83 -47.46
CA LYS A 508 -50.72 -11.07 -47.99
C LYS A 508 -52.21 -10.90 -48.29
N LYS A 509 -53.02 -10.35 -47.38
CA LYS A 509 -54.44 -10.06 -47.65
C LYS A 509 -54.62 -9.12 -48.84
N GLN A 510 -53.77 -8.11 -49.00
CA GLN A 510 -53.80 -7.22 -50.17
C GLN A 510 -53.48 -7.97 -51.47
N ARG A 511 -52.47 -8.85 -51.47
CA ARG A 511 -52.18 -9.76 -52.60
C ARG A 511 -53.36 -10.69 -52.88
N ASP A 512 -53.93 -11.34 -51.87
CA ASP A 512 -55.06 -12.27 -52.00
C ASP A 512 -56.32 -11.57 -52.54
N ARG A 513 -56.60 -10.33 -52.10
CA ARG A 513 -57.65 -9.44 -52.65
C ARG A 513 -57.36 -9.07 -54.11
N THR A 514 -56.12 -8.73 -54.43
CA THR A 514 -55.70 -8.35 -55.80
C THR A 514 -55.75 -9.55 -56.75
N VAL A 515 -55.43 -10.75 -56.26
CA VAL A 515 -55.60 -12.01 -57.01
C VAL A 515 -57.08 -12.30 -57.25
N HIS A 516 -57.96 -12.18 -56.25
CA HIS A 516 -59.41 -12.31 -56.45
C HIS A 516 -59.94 -11.29 -57.47
N GLN A 517 -59.59 -10.01 -57.32
CA GLN A 517 -60.01 -8.96 -58.25
C GLN A 517 -59.55 -9.23 -59.69
N ASN A 518 -58.32 -9.74 -59.88
CA ASN A 518 -57.84 -10.17 -61.21
C ASN A 518 -58.57 -11.41 -61.73
N PHE A 519 -58.97 -12.34 -60.86
CA PHE A 519 -59.73 -13.55 -61.21
C PHE A 519 -61.17 -13.20 -61.63
N GLU A 520 -61.82 -12.29 -60.91
CA GLU A 520 -63.14 -11.74 -61.24
C GLU A 520 -63.11 -10.87 -62.51
N ALA A 521 -62.04 -10.10 -62.73
CA ALA A 521 -61.87 -9.28 -63.92
C ALA A 521 -61.45 -10.06 -65.19
N ASN A 522 -60.90 -11.27 -65.07
CA ASN A 522 -60.52 -12.11 -66.21
C ASN A 522 -61.06 -13.55 -66.13
N PRO A 523 -62.35 -13.78 -66.42
CA PRO A 523 -62.90 -15.14 -66.56
C PRO A 523 -62.34 -15.96 -67.75
N TYR A 524 -61.54 -15.33 -68.64
CA TYR A 524 -61.23 -15.86 -69.97
C TYR A 524 -59.73 -15.91 -70.36
N TYR A 525 -58.78 -15.89 -69.41
CA TYR A 525 -57.34 -16.07 -69.74
C TYR A 525 -56.57 -17.08 -68.87
N PRO A 526 -56.85 -18.40 -68.99
CA PRO A 526 -56.09 -19.46 -68.33
C PRO A 526 -54.90 -19.98 -69.17
N HIS A 527 -54.12 -19.11 -69.84
CA HIS A 527 -52.89 -19.51 -70.57
C HIS A 527 -51.90 -18.35 -70.76
N LEU A 528 -51.09 -18.04 -69.73
CA LEU A 528 -49.79 -17.36 -69.85
C LEU A 528 -48.96 -17.47 -68.55
N ARG A 529 -48.70 -18.71 -68.12
CA ARG A 529 -47.77 -19.00 -67.02
C ARG A 529 -46.34 -19.01 -67.56
N ASN A 530 -45.59 -17.92 -67.33
CA ASN A 530 -44.14 -17.86 -67.07
C ASN A 530 -43.64 -16.40 -67.15
N PRO A 531 -42.94 -15.86 -66.12
CA PRO A 531 -42.09 -14.69 -66.30
C PRO A 531 -40.73 -15.08 -66.90
N PRO A 532 -40.19 -14.34 -67.88
CA PRO A 532 -38.81 -14.50 -68.33
C PRO A 532 -37.82 -13.73 -67.42
N ASP A 533 -36.57 -14.16 -67.41
CA ASP A 533 -35.47 -13.37 -66.84
C ASP A 533 -35.26 -12.06 -67.62
N SER A 534 -35.08 -10.96 -66.89
CA SER A 534 -34.41 -9.75 -67.38
C SER A 534 -34.00 -8.87 -66.20
N GLY A 535 -32.77 -9.07 -65.72
CA GLY A 535 -32.12 -8.10 -64.85
C GLY A 535 -31.70 -6.88 -65.66
N ALA A 536 -32.24 -5.71 -65.32
CA ALA A 536 -31.85 -4.42 -65.90
C ALA A 536 -31.56 -3.43 -64.76
N SER A 537 -30.28 -3.24 -64.45
CA SER A 537 -29.85 -2.19 -63.54
C SER A 537 -30.11 -0.83 -64.18
N ALA A 538 -30.84 0.03 -63.47
CA ALA A 538 -31.05 1.43 -63.85
C ALA A 538 -30.67 2.33 -62.68
N GLU A 539 -29.77 3.27 -62.91
CA GLU A 539 -29.25 4.18 -61.90
C GLU A 539 -30.22 5.36 -61.66
N LEU A 540 -30.16 5.95 -60.47
CA LEU A 540 -30.83 7.22 -60.16
C LEU A 540 -30.16 8.36 -60.95
N PRO A 541 -30.91 9.39 -61.38
CA PRO A 541 -30.85 10.62 -60.57
C PRO A 541 -32.15 11.47 -60.50
N GLN A 542 -32.47 11.84 -59.26
CA GLN A 542 -32.88 13.19 -58.80
C GLN A 542 -34.17 13.93 -59.27
N ASP A 543 -34.60 14.79 -58.33
CA ASP A 543 -35.37 16.04 -58.46
C ASP A 543 -36.80 16.04 -59.03
N LEU A 544 -37.79 15.88 -58.13
CA LEU A 544 -39.10 16.54 -58.22
C LEU A 544 -39.54 17.11 -56.86
N ASN A 545 -39.71 18.44 -56.79
CA ASN A 545 -40.34 19.13 -55.66
C ASN A 545 -41.20 20.32 -56.15
N ARG A 546 -42.30 20.02 -56.86
CA ARG A 546 -43.41 20.96 -57.08
C ARG A 546 -44.68 20.20 -57.47
N GLN A 547 -45.83 20.82 -57.20
CA GLN A 547 -47.20 20.27 -57.29
C GLN A 547 -47.60 19.32 -56.13
N LYS A 548 -48.50 19.83 -55.27
CA LYS A 548 -49.29 19.08 -54.28
C LYS A 548 -50.74 19.56 -54.16
N THR A 549 -51.06 20.74 -54.70
CA THR A 549 -52.35 21.42 -54.51
C THR A 549 -53.49 20.89 -55.38
N GLU A 550 -53.19 20.26 -56.52
CA GLU A 550 -54.21 19.74 -57.45
C GLU A 550 -54.70 18.35 -57.05
N GLU A 551 -53.84 17.53 -56.42
CA GLU A 551 -54.20 16.20 -55.90
C GLU A 551 -55.17 16.28 -54.73
N GLU A 552 -54.98 17.23 -53.80
CA GLU A 552 -55.83 17.41 -52.62
C GLU A 552 -57.27 17.83 -53.00
N GLU A 553 -57.44 18.68 -54.03
CA GLU A 553 -58.76 19.00 -54.59
C GLU A 553 -59.41 17.79 -55.30
N ALA A 554 -58.64 17.05 -56.09
CA ALA A 554 -59.13 15.86 -56.79
C ALA A 554 -59.61 14.77 -55.80
N VAL A 555 -58.83 14.50 -54.76
CA VAL A 555 -59.18 13.55 -53.69
C VAL A 555 -60.42 14.02 -52.92
N SER A 556 -60.52 15.32 -52.61
CA SER A 556 -61.69 15.89 -51.93
C SER A 556 -62.99 15.74 -52.73
N ARG A 557 -62.92 15.92 -54.05
CA ARG A 557 -64.07 15.72 -54.96
C ARG A 557 -64.45 14.24 -55.09
N LEU A 558 -63.46 13.33 -55.15
CA LEU A 558 -63.68 11.88 -55.22
C LEU A 558 -64.31 11.30 -53.94
N LEU A 559 -63.95 11.82 -52.76
CA LEU A 559 -64.52 11.40 -51.48
C LEU A 559 -66.02 11.77 -51.38
N ASN A 560 -66.39 13.00 -51.74
CA ASN A 560 -67.78 13.47 -51.66
C ASN A 560 -68.72 12.73 -52.63
N LEU A 561 -68.24 12.34 -53.82
CA LEU A 561 -69.02 11.59 -54.83
C LEU A 561 -69.40 10.15 -54.40
N ARG A 562 -68.80 9.60 -53.34
CA ARG A 562 -69.12 8.27 -52.81
C ARG A 562 -70.24 8.28 -51.77
N SER A 563 -70.90 9.41 -51.50
CA SER A 563 -71.76 9.59 -50.31
C SER A 563 -73.28 9.47 -50.47
N LEU A 564 -73.77 8.57 -51.32
CA LEU A 564 -75.16 8.06 -51.22
C LEU A 564 -75.20 6.53 -51.41
N GLY A 565 -75.80 5.80 -50.46
CA GLY A 565 -76.23 4.40 -50.65
C GLY A 565 -75.97 3.44 -49.50
N GLN A 566 -74.75 3.41 -48.94
CA GLN A 566 -74.33 2.36 -47.97
C GLN A 566 -73.49 2.89 -46.80
N ASN A 567 -73.41 4.21 -46.63
CA ASN A 567 -72.26 4.80 -45.95
C ASN A 567 -72.34 4.86 -44.42
N ASP A 568 -73.50 4.86 -43.78
CA ASP A 568 -73.55 5.09 -42.32
C ASP A 568 -72.78 4.00 -41.54
N SER A 569 -72.94 2.73 -41.93
CA SER A 569 -72.20 1.63 -41.31
C SER A 569 -70.69 1.68 -41.60
N ASN A 570 -70.29 2.11 -42.80
CA ASN A 570 -68.87 2.23 -43.17
C ASN A 570 -68.22 3.48 -42.56
N MET A 571 -68.95 4.59 -42.45
CA MET A 571 -68.51 5.83 -41.82
C MET A 571 -68.37 5.65 -40.30
N LEU A 572 -69.30 4.92 -39.67
CA LEU A 572 -69.16 4.48 -38.28
C LEU A 572 -67.95 3.55 -38.10
N PHE A 573 -67.72 2.60 -39.01
CA PHE A 573 -66.52 1.75 -38.97
C PHE A 573 -65.22 2.57 -39.10
N PHE A 574 -65.12 3.47 -40.09
CA PHE A 574 -63.94 4.33 -40.23
C PHE A 574 -63.78 5.30 -39.05
N SER A 575 -64.86 5.84 -38.49
CA SER A 575 -64.82 6.66 -37.27
C SER A 575 -64.37 5.86 -36.04
N GLN A 576 -64.76 4.59 -35.94
CA GLN A 576 -64.32 3.69 -34.87
C GLN A 576 -62.85 3.31 -35.03
N GLU A 577 -62.39 3.09 -36.26
CA GLU A 577 -60.99 2.74 -36.56
C GLU A 577 -60.06 3.95 -36.40
N ILE A 578 -60.53 5.16 -36.73
CA ILE A 578 -59.86 6.42 -36.38
C ILE A 578 -59.79 6.59 -34.86
N ALA A 579 -60.90 6.41 -34.14
CA ALA A 579 -60.91 6.51 -32.67
C ALA A 579 -59.97 5.49 -32.00
N ARG A 580 -59.85 4.26 -32.54
CA ARG A 580 -58.84 3.28 -32.10
C ARG A 580 -57.42 3.79 -32.33
N LYS A 581 -57.12 4.30 -33.53
CA LYS A 581 -55.80 4.86 -33.85
C LYS A 581 -55.47 6.11 -33.05
N ASP A 582 -56.44 6.96 -32.73
CA ASP A 582 -56.25 8.09 -31.83
C ASP A 582 -55.99 7.65 -30.39
N VAL A 583 -56.65 6.60 -29.90
CA VAL A 583 -56.34 6.00 -28.59
C VAL A 583 -54.93 5.40 -28.58
N GLU A 584 -54.52 4.70 -29.63
CA GLU A 584 -53.17 4.13 -29.78
C GLU A 584 -52.10 5.22 -29.90
N ILE A 585 -52.31 6.24 -30.75
CA ILE A 585 -51.43 7.40 -30.88
C ILE A 585 -51.32 8.14 -29.55
N ASN A 586 -52.41 8.26 -28.78
CA ASN A 586 -52.37 8.89 -27.47
C ASN A 586 -51.71 8.00 -26.40
N SER A 587 -51.82 6.67 -26.46
CA SER A 587 -51.05 5.78 -25.58
C SER A 587 -49.55 5.81 -25.91
N LEU A 588 -49.19 5.79 -27.20
CA LEU A 588 -47.81 5.92 -27.67
C LEU A 588 -47.21 7.29 -27.32
N ARG A 589 -47.98 8.38 -27.45
CA ARG A 589 -47.57 9.72 -26.97
C ARG A 589 -47.35 9.75 -25.46
N LYS A 590 -48.21 9.07 -24.68
CA LYS A 590 -48.09 8.99 -23.22
C LYS A 590 -46.88 8.16 -22.79
N GLN A 591 -46.65 7.01 -23.42
CA GLN A 591 -45.45 6.19 -23.24
C GLN A 591 -44.18 6.95 -23.64
N LYS A 592 -44.18 7.63 -24.79
CA LYS A 592 -43.08 8.52 -25.20
C LYS A 592 -42.80 9.57 -24.14
N HIS A 593 -43.83 10.26 -23.63
CA HIS A 593 -43.63 11.29 -22.61
C HIS A 593 -43.13 10.72 -21.28
N GLN A 594 -43.56 9.51 -20.89
CA GLN A 594 -43.02 8.79 -19.75
C GLN A 594 -41.54 8.43 -19.94
N LEU A 595 -41.14 7.95 -21.12
CA LEU A 595 -39.75 7.65 -21.45
C LEU A 595 -38.88 8.91 -21.53
N GLU A 596 -39.38 10.01 -22.11
CA GLU A 596 -38.70 11.32 -22.12
C GLU A 596 -38.53 11.89 -20.70
N THR A 597 -39.49 11.65 -19.81
CA THR A 597 -39.41 12.07 -18.40
C THR A 597 -38.41 11.22 -17.62
N ALA A 598 -38.49 9.88 -17.74
CA ALA A 598 -37.53 8.97 -17.14
C ALA A 598 -36.09 9.20 -17.64
N LEU A 599 -35.90 9.55 -18.91
CA LEU A 599 -34.59 9.92 -19.45
C LEU A 599 -34.05 11.22 -18.85
N ARG A 600 -34.91 12.22 -18.61
CA ARG A 600 -34.53 13.46 -17.91
C ARG A 600 -34.21 13.21 -16.44
N GLU A 601 -34.99 12.39 -15.75
CA GLU A 601 -34.72 11.97 -14.37
C GLU A 601 -33.42 11.19 -14.26
N LEU A 602 -33.13 10.29 -15.22
CA LEU A 602 -31.86 9.57 -15.29
C LEU A 602 -30.68 10.49 -15.62
N GLN A 603 -30.86 11.50 -16.48
CA GLN A 603 -29.83 12.50 -16.76
C GLN A 603 -29.55 13.39 -15.55
N VAL A 604 -30.58 13.83 -14.82
CA VAL A 604 -30.42 14.62 -13.59
C VAL A 604 -29.74 13.79 -12.50
N THR A 605 -30.17 12.55 -12.27
CA THR A 605 -29.57 11.67 -11.25
C THR A 605 -28.15 11.20 -11.63
N ALA A 606 -27.80 11.17 -12.92
CA ALA A 606 -26.42 11.04 -13.36
C ALA A 606 -25.60 12.31 -13.02
N SER A 607 -26.09 13.51 -13.34
CA SER A 607 -25.42 14.79 -13.03
C SER A 607 -25.15 14.93 -11.52
N THR A 608 -26.16 14.72 -10.67
CA THR A 608 -25.98 14.80 -9.21
C THR A 608 -25.02 13.74 -8.68
N ARG A 609 -24.92 12.58 -9.35
CA ARG A 609 -23.96 11.53 -9.00
C ARG A 609 -22.53 11.88 -9.44
N GLU A 610 -22.37 12.57 -10.56
CA GLU A 610 -21.07 13.11 -11.00
C GLU A 610 -20.60 14.25 -10.09
N GLU A 611 -21.50 15.16 -9.69
CA GLU A 611 -21.26 16.19 -8.68
C GLU A 611 -20.86 15.57 -7.33
N GLU A 612 -21.64 14.61 -6.82
CA GLU A 612 -21.32 13.83 -5.61
C GLU A 612 -19.95 13.14 -5.66
N LEU A 613 -19.52 12.68 -6.85
CA LEU A 613 -18.21 12.05 -7.05
C LEU A 613 -17.11 13.11 -7.14
N HIS A 614 -17.38 14.26 -7.74
CA HIS A 614 -16.45 15.40 -7.81
C HIS A 614 -16.13 15.93 -6.41
N ASP A 615 -17.15 16.13 -5.57
CA ASP A 615 -17.00 16.56 -4.17
C ASP A 615 -16.17 15.56 -3.35
N LYS A 616 -16.42 14.26 -3.51
CA LYS A 616 -15.63 13.20 -2.84
C LYS A 616 -14.18 13.19 -3.34
N ILE A 617 -13.95 13.47 -4.62
CA ILE A 617 -12.61 13.56 -5.22
C ILE A 617 -11.86 14.81 -4.73
N GLU A 618 -12.47 15.99 -4.65
CA GLU A 618 -11.82 17.17 -4.07
C GLU A 618 -11.62 17.05 -2.56
N GLY A 619 -12.56 16.42 -1.84
CA GLY A 619 -12.39 16.06 -0.41
C GLY A 619 -11.17 15.17 -0.19
N MET A 620 -11.04 14.06 -0.94
CA MET A 620 -9.86 13.19 -0.89
C MET A 620 -8.57 13.93 -1.31
N LYS A 621 -8.62 14.84 -2.30
CA LYS A 621 -7.47 15.68 -2.66
C LYS A 621 -7.09 16.64 -1.53
N GLU A 622 -8.04 17.22 -0.80
CA GLU A 622 -7.76 18.10 0.35
C GLU A 622 -7.20 17.30 1.54
N GLU A 623 -7.67 16.07 1.78
CA GLU A 623 -7.09 15.14 2.76
C GLU A 623 -5.66 14.71 2.38
N ILE A 624 -5.39 14.42 1.11
CA ILE A 624 -4.03 14.15 0.60
C ILE A 624 -3.16 15.39 0.79
N ARG A 625 -3.60 16.57 0.32
CA ARG A 625 -2.91 17.87 0.54
C ARG A 625 -2.69 18.17 2.02
N LYS A 626 -3.55 17.71 2.92
CA LYS A 626 -3.38 17.83 4.39
C LYS A 626 -2.27 16.90 4.88
N CYS A 627 -2.32 15.61 4.54
CA CYS A 627 -1.28 14.63 4.86
C CYS A 627 0.10 15.01 4.28
N GLU A 628 0.16 15.60 3.08
CA GLU A 628 1.39 16.11 2.47
C GLU A 628 1.96 17.30 3.25
N ARG A 629 1.11 18.24 3.68
CA ARG A 629 1.49 19.36 4.54
C ARG A 629 1.98 18.88 5.90
N ASP A 630 1.30 17.93 6.52
CA ASP A 630 1.64 17.43 7.85
C ASP A 630 2.97 16.63 7.83
N LYS A 631 3.19 15.76 6.82
CA LYS A 631 4.51 15.12 6.59
C LYS A 631 5.61 16.14 6.27
N SER A 632 5.30 17.22 5.56
CA SER A 632 6.28 18.29 5.29
C SER A 632 6.63 19.11 6.54
N ARG A 633 5.70 19.25 7.48
CA ARG A 633 5.92 19.95 8.76
C ARG A 633 6.87 19.18 9.68
N GLU A 634 6.89 17.85 9.62
CA GLU A 634 7.85 17.01 10.36
C GLU A 634 9.32 17.27 9.95
N GLY A 635 9.56 17.76 8.73
CA GLY A 635 10.88 18.18 8.24
C GLY A 635 11.19 19.68 8.40
N ALA A 636 10.26 20.49 8.95
CA ALA A 636 10.42 21.94 9.01
C ALA A 636 11.27 22.39 10.21
N ASN A 637 12.21 23.32 10.00
CA ASN A 637 13.04 23.87 11.07
C ASN A 637 12.21 24.78 12.00
N LEU A 638 11.70 24.21 13.10
CA LEU A 638 10.85 24.88 14.09
C LEU A 638 11.52 26.10 14.73
N GLU A 639 12.85 26.10 14.90
CA GLU A 639 13.59 27.27 15.41
C GLU A 639 13.58 28.44 14.41
N TYR A 640 13.59 28.17 13.10
CA TYR A 640 13.40 29.23 12.11
C TYR A 640 11.98 29.80 12.17
N LEU A 641 10.95 28.94 12.20
CA LEU A 641 9.55 29.38 12.32
C LEU A 641 9.31 30.21 13.59
N LYS A 642 9.82 29.76 14.74
CA LYS A 642 9.82 30.46 16.03
C LYS A 642 10.49 31.84 15.92
N ASN A 643 11.65 31.94 15.28
CA ASN A 643 12.33 33.22 15.07
C ASN A 643 11.57 34.17 14.13
N VAL A 644 10.91 33.68 13.07
CA VAL A 644 10.08 34.52 12.20
C VAL A 644 8.79 34.96 12.92
N ALA A 645 8.13 34.07 13.67
CA ALA A 645 6.93 34.39 14.45
C ALA A 645 7.24 35.41 15.58
N TYR A 646 8.35 35.24 16.30
CA TYR A 646 8.84 36.18 17.31
C TYR A 646 9.08 37.57 16.71
N LYS A 647 9.74 37.66 15.55
CA LYS A 647 9.93 38.93 14.83
C LYS A 647 8.60 39.51 14.32
N PHE A 648 7.67 38.70 13.84
CA PHE A 648 6.35 39.14 13.38
C PHE A 648 5.52 39.79 14.49
N LEU A 649 5.60 39.26 15.72
CA LEU A 649 4.94 39.82 16.90
C LEU A 649 5.58 41.15 17.34
N ILE A 650 6.91 41.24 17.38
CA ILE A 650 7.65 42.41 17.91
C ILE A 650 7.76 43.57 16.92
N THR A 651 7.88 43.29 15.62
CA THR A 651 7.96 44.34 14.58
C THR A 651 6.67 45.17 14.57
N THR A 652 6.73 46.45 14.22
CA THR A 652 5.56 47.33 14.07
C THR A 652 5.27 47.74 12.62
N ASP A 653 6.25 47.66 11.72
CA ASP A 653 6.09 47.95 10.29
C ASP A 653 5.17 46.91 9.59
N PRO A 654 4.08 47.33 8.91
CA PRO A 654 3.20 46.44 8.18
C PRO A 654 3.86 45.75 6.98
N GLN A 655 4.85 46.36 6.31
CA GLN A 655 5.52 45.72 5.15
C GLN A 655 6.40 44.55 5.60
N SER A 656 7.24 44.75 6.62
CA SER A 656 8.03 43.71 7.27
C SER A 656 7.14 42.60 7.83
N LYS A 657 5.99 42.95 8.45
CA LYS A 657 5.01 41.94 8.88
C LYS A 657 4.42 41.16 7.70
N GLN A 658 4.12 41.79 6.56
CA GLN A 658 3.61 41.07 5.39
C GLN A 658 4.66 40.09 4.84
N GLN A 659 5.94 40.47 4.81
CA GLN A 659 7.03 39.58 4.41
C GLN A 659 7.21 38.40 5.38
N MET A 660 7.18 38.65 6.69
CA MET A 660 7.24 37.60 7.71
C MET A 660 6.00 36.70 7.69
N LEU A 661 4.81 37.25 7.42
CA LEU A 661 3.58 36.48 7.22
C LEU A 661 3.69 35.57 6.00
N ASN A 662 4.21 36.07 4.87
CA ASN A 662 4.46 35.27 3.68
C ASN A 662 5.44 34.11 3.99
N ALA A 663 6.50 34.38 4.76
CA ALA A 663 7.43 33.35 5.21
C ALA A 663 6.73 32.29 6.09
N ILE A 664 6.02 32.68 7.14
CA ILE A 664 5.24 31.78 8.02
C ILE A 664 4.25 30.93 7.21
N THR A 665 3.51 31.56 6.30
CA THR A 665 2.52 30.96 5.39
C THR A 665 3.14 29.94 4.42
N THR A 666 4.42 30.12 4.08
CA THR A 666 5.19 29.22 3.21
C THR A 666 5.81 28.06 4.01
N ILE A 667 6.38 28.34 5.20
CA ILE A 667 6.96 27.33 6.10
C ILE A 667 5.88 26.35 6.60
N LEU A 668 4.70 26.88 7.00
CA LEU A 668 3.56 26.07 7.43
C LEU A 668 2.73 25.51 6.25
N GLN A 669 3.14 25.82 5.02
CA GLN A 669 2.53 25.37 3.76
C GLN A 669 1.00 25.56 3.71
N PHE A 670 0.48 26.75 3.96
CA PHE A 670 -0.98 26.97 3.98
C PHE A 670 -1.66 26.62 2.63
N SER A 671 -2.88 26.06 2.69
CA SER A 671 -3.77 25.83 1.55
C SER A 671 -4.03 27.14 0.79
N PRO A 672 -4.30 27.13 -0.53
CA PRO A 672 -4.69 28.34 -1.27
C PRO A 672 -5.88 29.09 -0.63
N GLN A 673 -6.82 28.37 -0.01
CA GLN A 673 -7.95 28.97 0.73
C GLN A 673 -7.50 29.61 2.05
N GLU A 674 -6.68 28.90 2.85
CA GLU A 674 -6.08 29.43 4.08
C GLU A 674 -5.26 30.71 3.80
N LYS A 675 -4.51 30.72 2.69
CA LYS A 675 -3.74 31.88 2.20
C LYS A 675 -4.63 33.09 1.91
N THR A 676 -5.73 32.93 1.16
CA THR A 676 -6.61 34.05 0.84
C THR A 676 -7.35 34.57 2.07
N VAL A 677 -7.79 33.70 2.98
CA VAL A 677 -8.40 34.09 4.27
C VAL A 677 -7.39 34.88 5.13
N VAL A 678 -6.16 34.38 5.29
CA VAL A 678 -5.12 35.02 6.10
C VAL A 678 -4.69 36.37 5.51
N HIS A 679 -4.52 36.49 4.18
CA HIS A 679 -4.24 37.77 3.55
C HIS A 679 -5.42 38.76 3.64
N THR A 680 -6.66 38.26 3.64
CA THR A 680 -7.86 39.11 3.81
C THR A 680 -7.98 39.64 5.23
N GLN A 681 -7.77 38.81 6.25
CA GLN A 681 -7.75 39.26 7.65
C GLN A 681 -6.56 40.16 7.95
N PHE A 682 -5.37 39.89 7.39
CA PHE A 682 -4.20 40.77 7.56
C PHE A 682 -4.45 42.17 6.98
N ARG A 683 -5.17 42.30 5.86
CA ARG A 683 -5.64 43.61 5.34
C ARG A 683 -6.67 44.30 6.24
N GLY A 684 -7.34 43.57 7.12
CA GLY A 684 -8.27 44.12 8.12
C GLY A 684 -7.60 44.59 9.42
N TRP A 685 -6.41 44.07 9.76
CA TRP A 685 -5.68 44.42 10.99
C TRP A 685 -4.85 45.72 10.91
N TRP A 686 -4.73 46.33 9.72
CA TRP A 686 -3.91 47.53 9.47
C TRP A 686 -4.72 48.61 8.73
N LYS A 687 -5.93 48.88 9.24
CA LYS A 687 -6.80 50.00 8.86
C LYS A 687 -6.97 50.98 10.01
#